data_AF-A9DQ91-F1
#
_entry.id   AF-A9DQ91-F1
#
_cell.length_a   1.000
_cell.length_b   1.000
_cell.length_c   1.000
_cell.angle_alpha   90.00
_cell.angle_beta   90.00
_cell.angle_gamma   90.00
#
_symmetry.space_group_name_H-M   'P 1'
#
loop_
_entity.id
_entity.type
_entity.pdbx_description
1 polymer ?
#
loop_
_entity_poly.entity_id
_entity_poly.type
_entity_poly.pdbx_seq_one_letter_code
_entity_poly.pdbx_strand_id
1 'polypeptide(L)'
;MKTKLTILLISMLLLSCKGQQKDDNTDGKKSVTFVVTNLPSDHDFSKNIYISGDFEGWSGGRPELKLEKKDKTYQITLPNHKETIQYKFTLGSWDTVELDAKKQNIENRSYTFKEAPETINITIGAWSNGNNNETVSTKQPNVATFAEAFNIPQLNTTRKILVYLPPNYAKSHKKYPVLYMHDGQNVFDKATSYSGEWEVDETLNKLHQTHGLDVIVVSIDNSEARMQEYTAWEHKKYDTPKGKEYIDFIAKTLKPAIDQQYRTKTDAKNTAIMGSSMGGLISHYAAFQYPNVFGKAGIFSPSFWFSEETFAFTKNHLAKAKNSKLYYLMGEKEGGNMVADLNKMLQLLNKNNFPKDQVLSKFSPNGTHSEAFWRSELKTALLWLFAEDITFQPSDRPVAKEVKTVKLAAGKLMRVVDFPSEYIRPRNVDVWLPENYSSDKKYNVLYMHDGQMLYDASTTWNKQEWKVDEVATKLMREGKVQDFIVVSPWNIAEIRWQDYFPQKAFEYLNEEAKNSLLAKAKAMNFEVVFNADNYLKFLTEELKPYIDKTYAVKTDREHTFVAGSSMGGLISMYAMCEYPEVFSAAACISTHWEGIVPTTKNNPIPDTFFAYMSDHLPSPETHRFYFDYGTETLDQYYPQYASIVDTIFMKKGYTDANYRNLKFEGANHSENAWQKRLHIPFTFLLEK
;
A
#
# COMPACT_ATOMS: atom_id res chain seq x y z
N MET A 1 -20.49 0.67 42.80
CA MET A 1 -19.47 1.64 43.28
C MET A 1 -19.34 2.74 42.25
N LYS A 2 -20.09 3.82 42.46
CA LYS A 2 -19.93 5.12 41.81
C LYS A 2 -19.13 6.02 42.77
N THR A 3 -18.66 7.14 42.22
CA THR A 3 -18.34 8.45 42.84
C THR A 3 -16.87 8.84 42.98
N LYS A 4 -16.64 10.10 42.57
CA LYS A 4 -15.50 11.03 42.76
C LYS A 4 -14.48 10.98 41.60
N LEU A 5 -14.29 12.04 40.81
CA LEU A 5 -14.22 13.45 41.15
C LEU A 5 -14.67 14.36 39.98
N THR A 6 -15.48 15.37 40.29
CA THR A 6 -15.99 16.45 39.42
C THR A 6 -15.21 17.75 39.75
N ILE A 7 -15.28 18.77 38.88
CA ILE A 7 -15.03 20.24 39.11
C ILE A 7 -13.57 20.66 38.77
N LEU A 8 -13.21 21.66 37.94
CA LEU A 8 -13.84 22.81 37.25
C LEU A 8 -12.82 23.33 36.19
N LEU A 9 -13.21 23.79 34.99
CA LEU A 9 -12.36 24.72 34.19
C LEU A 9 -13.15 25.38 33.04
N ILE A 10 -13.58 26.63 33.25
CA ILE A 10 -13.98 27.59 32.19
C ILE A 10 -13.47 29.00 32.54
N SER A 11 -12.88 29.68 31.52
CA SER A 11 -12.71 31.15 31.28
C SER A 11 -11.57 31.91 32.01
N MET A 12 -10.80 32.87 31.46
CA MET A 12 -10.83 33.81 30.30
C MET A 12 -9.35 34.25 29.99
N LEU A 13 -8.85 34.34 28.74
CA LEU A 13 -8.66 35.53 27.85
C LEU A 13 -7.91 36.80 28.38
N LEU A 14 -6.96 37.31 27.55
CA LEU A 14 -6.32 38.65 27.47
C LEU A 14 -5.15 38.92 28.46
N LEU A 15 -4.00 39.56 28.18
CA LEU A 15 -3.50 40.53 27.18
C LEU A 15 -1.97 40.36 27.03
N SER A 16 -1.45 40.31 25.79
CA SER A 16 -0.65 41.38 25.13
C SER A 16 0.85 41.45 25.46
N CYS A 17 1.63 41.16 24.41
CA CYS A 17 2.89 41.76 23.97
C CYS A 17 3.83 42.36 25.02
N LYS A 18 5.02 41.75 25.13
CA LYS A 18 6.31 42.46 25.11
C LYS A 18 7.33 41.58 24.40
N GLY A 19 8.14 42.19 23.53
CA GLY A 19 9.08 41.49 22.67
C GLY A 19 9.99 40.55 23.47
N GLN A 20 10.21 39.35 22.97
CA GLN A 20 11.17 38.43 23.55
C GLN A 20 12.42 38.38 22.68
N GLN A 21 13.39 39.16 23.15
CA GLN A 21 14.77 38.71 23.38
C GLN A 21 14.91 37.18 23.41
N LYS A 22 16.05 36.66 22.92
CA LYS A 22 16.54 35.30 23.16
C LYS A 22 16.19 34.86 24.58
N ASP A 23 15.19 34.00 24.72
CA ASP A 23 14.93 33.28 25.96
C ASP A 23 15.93 32.12 25.99
N ASP A 24 17.08 32.35 26.61
CA ASP A 24 18.08 31.33 26.94
C ASP A 24 17.66 30.48 28.17
N ASN A 25 16.37 30.48 28.55
CA ASN A 25 15.83 29.65 29.63
C ASN A 25 14.91 28.56 29.07
N THR A 26 15.51 27.53 28.46
CA THR A 26 14.85 26.24 28.32
C THR A 26 14.91 25.51 29.67
N ASP A 27 13.88 25.67 30.49
CA ASP A 27 13.64 24.83 31.67
C ASP A 27 13.38 23.38 31.24
N GLY A 28 14.44 22.64 30.91
CA GLY A 28 14.57 21.16 30.98
C GLY A 28 13.53 20.28 30.29
N LYS A 29 12.59 20.81 29.51
CA LYS A 29 11.48 20.05 28.92
C LYS A 29 11.74 19.79 27.44
N LYS A 30 11.95 18.50 27.10
CA LYS A 30 12.00 17.93 25.74
C LYS A 30 12.77 18.80 24.73
N SER A 31 14.08 18.62 24.61
CA SER A 31 14.89 19.25 23.56
C SER A 31 15.83 18.24 22.93
N VAL A 32 16.30 18.53 21.73
CA VAL A 32 17.29 17.68 21.04
C VAL A 32 18.43 18.55 20.53
N THR A 33 19.65 18.11 20.76
CA THR A 33 20.85 18.73 20.20
C THR A 33 21.36 17.86 19.06
N PHE A 34 21.32 18.39 17.85
CA PHE A 34 21.95 17.76 16.70
C PHE A 34 23.40 18.20 16.64
N VAL A 35 24.33 17.26 16.56
CA VAL A 35 25.76 17.52 16.44
C VAL A 35 26.27 16.84 15.19
N VAL A 36 26.61 17.61 14.15
CA VAL A 36 27.31 17.12 12.98
C VAL A 36 28.76 16.85 13.39
N THR A 37 29.06 15.56 13.64
CA THR A 37 30.37 15.10 14.10
C THR A 37 31.29 14.76 12.93
N ASN A 38 30.71 14.37 11.79
CA ASN A 38 31.45 13.92 10.61
C ASN A 38 30.94 14.65 9.37
N LEU A 39 31.87 15.31 8.69
CA LEU A 39 31.66 16.02 7.43
C LEU A 39 32.46 15.33 6.31
N PRO A 40 32.01 15.47 5.05
CA PRO A 40 32.76 14.93 3.92
C PRO A 40 34.12 15.62 3.80
N SER A 41 35.12 14.91 3.27
CA SER A 41 36.50 15.40 3.19
C SER A 41 36.67 16.64 2.32
N ASP A 42 35.74 16.89 1.41
CA ASP A 42 35.67 18.05 0.51
C ASP A 42 34.75 19.17 1.01
N HIS A 43 34.31 19.13 2.27
CA HIS A 43 33.46 20.18 2.83
C HIS A 43 34.19 21.55 2.87
N ASP A 44 33.55 22.56 2.27
CA ASP A 44 33.96 23.95 2.37
C ASP A 44 33.58 24.54 3.73
N PHE A 45 34.55 24.63 4.64
CA PHE A 45 34.38 25.17 5.98
C PHE A 45 34.04 26.67 6.04
N SER A 46 34.04 27.38 4.91
CA SER A 46 33.51 28.75 4.83
C SER A 46 31.98 28.79 4.72
N LYS A 47 31.34 27.67 4.35
CA LYS A 47 29.89 27.54 4.25
C LYS A 47 29.27 27.28 5.62
N ASN A 48 28.09 27.85 5.83
CA ASN A 48 27.27 27.57 7.00
C ASN A 48 26.43 26.33 6.76
N ILE A 49 26.24 25.52 7.81
CA ILE A 49 25.33 24.36 7.77
C ILE A 49 24.00 24.77 8.39
N TYR A 50 22.91 24.36 7.77
CA TYR A 50 21.55 24.61 8.23
C TYR A 50 20.83 23.29 8.44
N ILE A 51 19.91 23.25 9.40
CA ILE A 51 18.91 22.19 9.50
C ILE A 51 17.59 22.68 8.88
N SER A 52 16.99 21.88 8.02
CA SER A 52 15.72 22.16 7.35
C SER A 52 14.77 20.99 7.56
N GLY A 53 13.47 21.25 7.76
CA GLY A 53 12.53 20.22 8.18
C GLY A 53 11.07 20.64 8.19
N ASP A 54 10.21 19.70 8.55
CA ASP A 54 8.75 19.90 8.62
C ASP A 54 8.31 20.91 9.72
N PHE A 55 9.17 21.15 10.71
CA PHE A 55 8.96 22.14 11.77
C PHE A 55 9.15 23.58 11.30
N GLU A 56 9.80 23.78 10.15
CA GLU A 56 10.06 25.09 9.57
C GLU A 56 9.51 25.26 8.13
N GLY A 57 9.08 24.17 7.51
CA GLY A 57 8.46 24.17 6.19
C GLY A 57 9.43 23.86 5.06
N TRP A 58 10.53 23.15 5.34
CA TRP A 58 11.51 22.73 4.33
C TRP A 58 12.10 23.88 3.50
N SER A 59 12.50 24.98 4.15
CA SER A 59 13.04 26.18 3.48
C SER A 59 14.43 25.99 2.85
N GLY A 60 15.19 24.99 3.30
CA GLY A 60 16.55 24.73 2.82
C GLY A 60 17.63 25.66 3.37
N GLY A 61 17.33 26.71 4.16
CA GLY A 61 18.38 27.67 4.56
C GLY A 61 18.02 28.80 5.52
N ARG A 62 16.97 28.66 6.36
CA ARG A 62 16.57 29.69 7.33
C ARG A 62 17.73 30.14 8.26
N PRO A 63 18.06 31.45 8.34
CA PRO A 63 19.14 31.96 9.19
C PRO A 63 19.08 31.54 10.66
N GLU A 64 17.86 31.44 11.21
CA GLU A 64 17.60 31.03 12.59
C GLU A 64 17.88 29.54 12.87
N LEU A 65 18.04 28.73 11.83
CA LEU A 65 18.35 27.30 11.91
C LEU A 65 19.76 26.95 11.45
N LYS A 66 20.63 27.97 11.42
CA LYS A 66 22.06 27.80 11.20
C LYS A 66 22.70 27.09 12.40
N LEU A 67 23.48 26.05 12.15
CA LEU A 67 24.25 25.37 13.18
C LEU A 67 25.42 26.23 13.64
N GLU A 68 25.66 26.22 14.95
CA GLU A 68 26.81 26.86 15.58
C GLU A 68 28.05 25.96 15.46
N LYS A 69 29.15 26.52 14.96
CA LYS A 69 30.42 25.81 14.87
C LYS A 69 31.09 25.75 16.25
N LYS A 70 31.43 24.55 16.72
CA LYS A 70 32.23 24.30 17.94
C LYS A 70 33.36 23.35 17.61
N ASP A 71 34.60 23.85 17.64
CA ASP A 71 35.80 23.12 17.21
C ASP A 71 35.66 22.50 15.80
N LYS A 72 35.62 21.16 15.72
CA LYS A 72 35.46 20.38 14.47
C LYS A 72 34.01 19.94 14.21
N THR A 73 33.07 20.31 15.07
CA THR A 73 31.66 19.94 14.95
C THR A 73 30.76 21.16 14.73
N TYR A 74 29.56 20.89 14.23
CA TYR A 74 28.51 21.91 14.09
C TYR A 74 27.31 21.44 14.88
N GLN A 75 26.68 22.32 15.65
CA GLN A 75 25.57 21.92 16.50
C GLN A 75 24.42 22.92 16.53
N ILE A 76 23.21 22.39 16.73
CA ILE A 76 22.03 23.19 17.00
C ILE A 76 21.14 22.44 17.99
N THR A 77 20.57 23.16 18.94
CA THR A 77 19.58 22.62 19.87
C THR A 77 18.21 23.09 19.45
N LEU A 78 17.32 22.15 19.11
CA LEU A 78 15.94 22.44 18.81
C LEU A 78 15.07 22.16 20.05
N PRO A 79 14.23 23.13 20.47
CA PRO A 79 13.19 22.88 21.45
C PRO A 79 12.14 21.91 20.86
N ASN A 80 11.45 21.14 21.71
CA ASN A 80 10.29 20.37 21.25
C ASN A 80 9.16 21.31 20.83
N HIS A 81 8.87 21.27 19.54
CA HIS A 81 7.73 21.97 18.94
C HIS A 81 6.66 21.00 18.39
N LYS A 82 6.99 19.69 18.28
CA LYS A 82 6.14 18.61 17.74
C LYS A 82 6.66 17.25 18.27
N GLU A 83 5.77 16.25 18.43
CA GLU A 83 6.16 14.91 18.91
C GLU A 83 7.25 14.24 18.06
N THR A 84 7.09 14.27 16.73
CA THR A 84 8.09 13.78 15.77
C THR A 84 8.34 14.85 14.71
N ILE A 85 9.60 15.01 14.32
CA ILE A 85 10.04 15.90 13.25
C ILE A 85 10.75 15.11 12.15
N GLN A 86 10.61 15.60 10.91
CA GLN A 86 11.41 15.16 9.76
C GLN A 86 12.38 16.28 9.37
N TYR A 87 13.63 15.94 9.05
CA TYR A 87 14.67 16.94 8.81
C TYR A 87 15.78 16.45 7.88
N LYS A 88 16.54 17.41 7.35
CA LYS A 88 17.78 17.26 6.60
C LYS A 88 18.73 18.42 6.86
N PHE A 89 19.99 18.26 6.48
CA PHE A 89 20.99 19.33 6.49
C PHE A 89 21.28 19.88 5.09
N THR A 90 21.60 21.16 5.00
CA THR A 90 21.97 21.86 3.75
C THR A 90 23.11 22.84 3.99
N LEU A 91 23.71 23.36 2.90
CA LEU A 91 24.58 24.54 2.93
C LEU A 91 23.85 25.84 2.58
N GLY A 92 22.56 25.92 2.93
CA GLY A 92 21.71 27.12 2.75
C GLY A 92 20.79 27.09 1.52
N SER A 93 20.84 26.01 0.73
CA SER A 93 19.90 25.75 -0.37
C SER A 93 19.70 24.23 -0.55
N TRP A 94 18.56 23.83 -1.14
CA TRP A 94 18.30 22.44 -1.53
C TRP A 94 19.28 21.90 -2.58
N ASP A 95 19.89 22.77 -3.38
CA ASP A 95 21.01 22.42 -4.29
C ASP A 95 22.26 21.92 -3.53
N THR A 96 22.26 22.04 -2.21
CA THR A 96 23.38 21.68 -1.34
C THR A 96 22.93 20.79 -0.18
N VAL A 97 21.86 20.03 -0.38
CA VAL A 97 21.35 19.07 0.61
C VAL A 97 22.38 17.97 0.90
N GLU A 98 22.34 17.44 2.12
CA GLU A 98 23.14 16.30 2.54
C GLU A 98 22.84 15.04 1.71
N LEU A 99 23.91 14.25 1.48
CA LEU A 99 23.89 12.96 0.81
C LEU A 99 24.61 11.92 1.68
N ASP A 100 24.45 10.64 1.33
CA ASP A 100 25.24 9.58 1.93
C ASP A 100 26.72 9.59 1.46
N ALA A 101 27.55 8.72 2.02
CA ALA A 101 28.98 8.65 1.70
C ALA A 101 29.26 8.19 0.24
N LYS A 102 28.25 7.65 -0.45
CA LYS A 102 28.31 7.27 -1.87
C LYS A 102 27.78 8.37 -2.78
N LYS A 103 27.50 9.57 -2.24
CA LYS A 103 26.86 10.67 -2.95
C LYS A 103 25.50 10.24 -3.52
N GLN A 104 24.66 9.62 -2.68
CA GLN A 104 23.28 9.27 -3.00
C GLN A 104 22.33 10.07 -2.11
N ASN A 105 21.13 10.37 -2.64
CA ASN A 105 20.09 11.00 -1.84
C ASN A 105 19.67 10.05 -0.72
N ILE A 106 19.57 10.59 0.50
CA ILE A 106 19.01 9.88 1.64
C ILE A 106 17.54 10.27 1.83
N GLU A 107 16.74 9.38 2.38
CA GLU A 107 15.39 9.74 2.86
C GLU A 107 15.48 10.79 3.98
N ASN A 108 14.37 11.49 4.23
CA ASN A 108 14.29 12.42 5.36
C ASN A 108 14.65 11.73 6.68
N ARG A 109 15.46 12.40 7.50
CA ARG A 109 15.79 11.90 8.83
C ARG A 109 14.59 12.16 9.74
N SER A 110 14.27 11.21 10.61
CA SER A 110 13.17 11.32 11.57
C SER A 110 13.70 11.40 12.99
N TYR A 111 13.12 12.27 13.83
CA TYR A 111 13.39 12.29 15.27
C TYR A 111 12.10 12.46 16.07
N THR A 112 11.87 11.56 17.04
CA THR A 112 10.77 11.66 18.01
C THR A 112 11.33 12.17 19.33
N PHE A 113 10.79 13.28 19.82
CA PHE A 113 11.28 13.93 21.05
C PHE A 113 11.03 13.05 22.28
N LYS A 114 12.09 12.85 23.06
CA LYS A 114 12.03 12.15 24.35
C LYS A 114 11.76 13.13 25.49
N GLU A 115 11.31 12.59 26.63
CA GLU A 115 11.08 13.38 27.86
C GLU A 115 12.36 14.08 28.34
N ALA A 116 13.50 13.40 28.29
CA ALA A 116 14.80 13.95 28.64
C ALA A 116 15.51 14.54 27.41
N PRO A 117 16.26 15.65 27.55
CA PRO A 117 17.10 16.16 26.49
C PRO A 117 18.09 15.12 25.95
N GLU A 118 18.23 15.07 24.63
CA GLU A 118 19.10 14.10 23.95
C GLU A 118 20.06 14.79 22.99
N THR A 119 21.23 14.18 22.78
CA THR A 119 22.17 14.58 21.74
C THR A 119 22.23 13.52 20.65
N ILE A 120 22.04 13.95 19.40
CA ILE A 120 22.07 13.09 18.22
C ILE A 120 23.27 13.46 17.36
N ASN A 121 24.16 12.49 17.18
CA ASN A 121 25.32 12.66 16.31
C ASN A 121 24.94 12.41 14.85
N ILE A 122 25.31 13.35 13.99
CA ILE A 122 25.00 13.36 12.56
C ILE A 122 26.30 13.17 11.77
N THR A 123 26.24 12.24 10.83
CA THR A 123 27.25 12.08 9.78
C THR A 123 26.65 12.53 8.45
N ILE A 124 27.33 13.47 7.80
CA ILE A 124 27.02 13.94 6.45
C ILE A 124 28.07 13.31 5.53
N GLY A 125 27.61 12.48 4.59
CA GLY A 125 28.50 11.69 3.75
C GLY A 125 29.02 12.44 2.52
N ALA A 126 28.22 13.36 1.98
CA ALA A 126 28.59 14.31 0.94
C ALA A 126 27.59 15.48 0.91
N TRP A 127 27.94 16.55 0.18
CA TRP A 127 27.03 17.64 -0.16
C TRP A 127 26.61 17.55 -1.62
N SER A 128 25.33 17.81 -1.89
CA SER A 128 24.86 18.08 -3.23
C SER A 128 25.55 19.31 -3.84
N ASN A 129 25.65 19.32 -5.16
CA ASN A 129 26.13 20.46 -5.95
C ASN A 129 25.06 20.97 -6.95
N GLY A 130 23.78 20.63 -6.73
CA GLY A 130 22.65 20.98 -7.58
C GLY A 130 22.57 20.20 -8.90
N ASN A 131 23.56 19.34 -9.21
CA ASN A 131 23.61 18.57 -10.45
C ASN A 131 23.72 17.06 -10.14
N ASN A 132 22.61 16.33 -10.31
CA ASN A 132 22.51 14.87 -10.27
C ASN A 132 23.17 14.24 -9.02
N ASN A 133 22.45 14.32 -7.90
CA ASN A 133 22.84 13.74 -6.62
C ASN A 133 22.76 12.21 -6.57
N GLU A 134 22.29 11.57 -7.64
CA GLU A 134 22.44 10.14 -7.86
C GLU A 134 23.09 9.90 -9.22
N THR A 135 24.07 8.98 -9.26
CA THR A 135 24.67 8.55 -10.53
C THR A 135 23.72 7.69 -11.37
N VAL A 136 22.55 7.31 -10.83
CA VAL A 136 21.55 6.47 -11.49
C VAL A 136 20.20 7.15 -11.39
N SER A 137 19.79 7.80 -12.47
CA SER A 137 18.42 8.30 -12.67
C SER A 137 17.46 7.11 -12.74
N THR A 138 16.34 7.19 -12.02
CA THR A 138 15.23 6.22 -12.06
C THR A 138 14.21 6.56 -13.14
N LYS A 139 14.18 7.82 -13.55
CA LYS A 139 13.28 8.38 -14.56
C LYS A 139 13.13 7.51 -15.79
N GLN A 140 11.89 7.17 -16.08
CA GLN A 140 11.53 6.33 -17.21
C GLN A 140 11.71 7.08 -18.54
N PRO A 141 12.02 6.38 -19.66
CA PRO A 141 12.28 7.00 -20.96
C PRO A 141 11.11 7.82 -21.54
N ASN A 142 9.89 7.60 -21.03
CA ASN A 142 8.68 8.32 -21.44
C ASN A 142 8.37 9.56 -20.59
N VAL A 143 9.35 10.02 -19.79
CA VAL A 143 9.34 11.35 -19.17
C VAL A 143 10.25 12.29 -19.97
N ALA A 144 9.70 13.42 -20.40
CA ALA A 144 10.42 14.43 -21.18
C ALA A 144 10.37 15.80 -20.49
N THR A 145 11.42 16.60 -20.67
CA THR A 145 11.37 18.02 -20.33
C THR A 145 10.42 18.73 -21.29
N PHE A 146 9.35 19.34 -20.77
CA PHE A 146 8.51 20.25 -21.54
C PHE A 146 9.16 21.64 -21.64
N ALA A 147 9.71 22.13 -20.53
CA ALA A 147 10.51 23.35 -20.50
C ALA A 147 11.46 23.34 -19.29
N GLU A 148 12.73 23.70 -19.49
CA GLU A 148 13.69 23.89 -18.39
C GLU A 148 13.39 25.18 -17.59
N ALA A 149 12.83 26.20 -18.25
CA ALA A 149 12.45 27.47 -17.64
C ALA A 149 11.16 28.02 -18.28
N PHE A 150 10.02 27.41 -17.95
CA PHE A 150 8.70 27.87 -18.39
C PHE A 150 8.35 29.21 -17.75
N ASN A 151 7.97 30.20 -18.53
CA ASN A 151 7.60 31.52 -18.03
C ASN A 151 6.28 31.50 -17.24
N ILE A 152 6.29 32.03 -16.02
CA ILE A 152 5.14 32.16 -15.14
C ILE A 152 4.83 33.65 -14.94
N PRO A 153 4.06 34.28 -15.85
CA PRO A 153 3.79 35.70 -15.77
C PRO A 153 3.03 36.09 -14.49
N GLN A 154 2.19 35.21 -13.95
CA GLN A 154 1.46 35.45 -12.69
C GLN A 154 2.36 35.62 -11.47
N LEU A 155 3.56 35.02 -11.50
CA LEU A 155 4.54 35.06 -10.39
C LEU A 155 5.82 35.82 -10.76
N ASN A 156 5.92 36.31 -12.00
CA ASN A 156 7.12 36.95 -12.56
C ASN A 156 8.40 36.11 -12.34
N THR A 157 8.32 34.81 -12.68
CA THR A 157 9.40 33.84 -12.48
C THR A 157 9.33 32.75 -13.55
N THR A 158 10.23 31.76 -13.49
CA THR A 158 10.22 30.59 -14.37
C THR A 158 10.24 29.30 -13.57
N ARG A 159 9.69 28.20 -14.11
CA ARG A 159 9.80 26.86 -13.51
C ARG A 159 10.15 25.81 -14.53
N LYS A 160 10.88 24.78 -14.09
CA LYS A 160 11.04 23.56 -14.87
C LYS A 160 9.75 22.75 -14.83
N ILE A 161 9.37 22.24 -16.00
CA ILE A 161 8.16 21.44 -16.20
C ILE A 161 8.58 20.15 -16.92
N LEU A 162 8.22 19.02 -16.32
CA LEU A 162 8.38 17.69 -16.96
C LEU A 162 7.01 17.13 -17.32
N VAL A 163 6.99 16.30 -18.35
CA VAL A 163 5.78 15.61 -18.82
C VAL A 163 6.07 14.13 -18.97
N TYR A 164 5.31 13.31 -18.27
CA TYR A 164 5.19 11.87 -18.50
C TYR A 164 4.10 11.61 -19.54
N LEU A 165 4.40 10.75 -20.51
CA LEU A 165 3.44 10.26 -21.50
C LEU A 165 3.18 8.76 -21.30
N PRO A 166 1.93 8.28 -21.36
CA PRO A 166 1.63 6.85 -21.30
C PRO A 166 2.42 6.05 -22.35
N PRO A 167 2.82 4.79 -22.08
CA PRO A 167 3.65 4.01 -22.99
C PRO A 167 3.07 3.84 -24.41
N ASN A 168 1.75 3.92 -24.56
CA ASN A 168 1.08 3.82 -25.85
C ASN A 168 0.93 5.16 -26.60
N TYR A 169 1.34 6.30 -26.02
CA TYR A 169 1.05 7.64 -26.55
C TYR A 169 1.49 7.79 -28.01
N ALA A 170 2.73 7.42 -28.35
CA ALA A 170 3.26 7.55 -29.72
C ALA A 170 2.57 6.64 -30.75
N LYS A 171 1.94 5.55 -30.30
CA LYS A 171 1.30 4.53 -31.16
C LYS A 171 -0.22 4.72 -31.28
N SER A 172 -0.76 5.76 -30.64
CA SER A 172 -2.18 5.95 -30.44
C SER A 172 -2.60 7.37 -30.77
N HIS A 173 -3.80 7.50 -31.37
CA HIS A 173 -4.45 8.78 -31.60
C HIS A 173 -5.42 9.17 -30.47
N LYS A 174 -5.47 8.40 -29.38
CA LYS A 174 -6.31 8.71 -28.21
C LYS A 174 -5.93 10.06 -27.60
N LYS A 175 -6.92 10.69 -26.97
CA LYS A 175 -6.74 11.80 -26.05
C LYS A 175 -6.76 11.28 -24.62
N TYR A 176 -5.92 11.84 -23.76
CA TYR A 176 -5.64 11.32 -22.43
C TYR A 176 -6.08 12.30 -21.34
N PRO A 177 -6.58 11.82 -20.19
CA PRO A 177 -6.70 12.67 -19.01
C PRO A 177 -5.31 13.16 -18.56
N VAL A 178 -5.29 14.28 -17.82
CA VAL A 178 -4.05 14.94 -17.38
C VAL A 178 -4.06 15.11 -15.85
N LEU A 179 -2.95 14.76 -15.21
CA LEU A 179 -2.68 14.98 -13.80
C LEU A 179 -1.56 16.01 -13.65
N TYR A 180 -1.84 17.12 -12.97
CA TYR A 180 -0.84 18.11 -12.58
C TYR A 180 -0.31 17.78 -11.19
N MET A 181 1.00 17.60 -11.04
CA MET A 181 1.65 17.29 -9.76
C MET A 181 2.61 18.38 -9.31
N HIS A 182 2.53 18.71 -8.03
CA HIS A 182 3.42 19.63 -7.33
C HIS A 182 4.74 18.96 -6.96
N ASP A 183 5.75 19.79 -6.63
CA ASP A 183 7.07 19.32 -6.15
C ASP A 183 7.77 18.42 -7.19
N GLY A 184 7.82 18.90 -8.43
CA GLY A 184 8.25 18.16 -9.63
C GLY A 184 9.61 17.45 -9.50
N GLN A 185 10.51 17.98 -8.68
CA GLN A 185 11.81 17.38 -8.38
C GLN A 185 11.69 15.97 -7.77
N ASN A 186 10.61 15.69 -7.05
CA ASN A 186 10.38 14.44 -6.33
C ASN A 186 9.47 13.46 -7.09
N VAL A 187 8.94 13.84 -8.26
CA VAL A 187 7.85 13.10 -8.91
C VAL A 187 8.36 11.88 -9.70
N PHE A 188 9.40 12.06 -10.53
CA PHE A 188 9.83 11.07 -11.54
C PHE A 188 11.27 10.60 -11.44
N ASP A 189 12.12 11.23 -10.61
CA ASP A 189 13.53 10.91 -10.63
C ASP A 189 14.17 11.01 -9.24
N LYS A 190 14.71 9.89 -8.78
CA LYS A 190 15.48 9.82 -7.54
C LYS A 190 16.73 10.70 -7.59
N ALA A 191 17.29 10.94 -8.79
CA ALA A 191 18.45 11.80 -8.97
C ALA A 191 18.17 13.29 -8.75
N THR A 192 16.92 13.73 -8.93
CA THR A 192 16.49 15.12 -8.69
C THR A 192 15.74 15.30 -7.38
N SER A 193 15.22 14.21 -6.81
CA SER A 193 14.48 14.26 -5.55
C SER A 193 15.36 14.74 -4.40
N TYR A 194 14.83 15.62 -3.56
CA TYR A 194 15.54 16.10 -2.37
C TYR A 194 14.93 15.56 -1.06
N SER A 195 13.82 14.82 -1.11
CA SER A 195 13.14 14.30 0.09
C SER A 195 12.59 12.87 -0.06
N GLY A 196 12.83 12.22 -1.21
CA GLY A 196 12.32 10.89 -1.55
C GLY A 196 11.53 10.94 -2.86
N GLU A 197 11.59 9.87 -3.66
CA GLU A 197 10.92 9.81 -4.96
C GLU A 197 9.53 9.19 -4.84
N TRP A 198 8.55 9.78 -5.55
CA TRP A 198 7.18 9.27 -5.64
C TRP A 198 6.99 8.07 -6.57
N GLU A 199 7.95 7.80 -7.47
CA GLU A 199 7.90 6.73 -8.48
C GLU A 199 6.61 6.78 -9.35
N VAL A 200 6.22 7.99 -9.78
CA VAL A 200 4.94 8.18 -10.49
C VAL A 200 4.95 7.52 -11.86
N ASP A 201 6.06 7.64 -12.59
CA ASP A 201 6.25 7.07 -13.92
C ASP A 201 6.43 5.56 -13.90
N GLU A 202 7.12 4.98 -12.91
CA GLU A 202 7.13 3.53 -12.68
C GLU A 202 5.72 3.01 -12.39
N THR A 203 5.02 3.69 -11.47
CA THR A 203 3.67 3.30 -11.06
C THR A 203 2.72 3.34 -12.25
N LEU A 204 2.75 4.41 -13.06
CA LEU A 204 1.90 4.54 -14.24
C LEU A 204 2.31 3.59 -15.38
N ASN A 205 3.60 3.31 -15.58
CA ASN A 205 4.04 2.28 -16.54
C ASN A 205 3.52 0.89 -16.14
N LYS A 206 3.53 0.58 -14.82
CA LYS A 206 2.94 -0.66 -14.30
C LYS A 206 1.42 -0.66 -14.44
N LEU A 207 0.74 0.44 -14.12
CA LEU A 207 -0.72 0.56 -14.24
C LEU A 207 -1.20 0.54 -15.70
N HIS A 208 -0.40 1.05 -16.63
CA HIS A 208 -0.63 0.87 -18.07
C HIS A 208 -0.65 -0.62 -18.42
N GLN A 209 0.34 -1.39 -17.95
CA GLN A 209 0.44 -2.83 -18.26
C GLN A 209 -0.65 -3.67 -17.58
N THR A 210 -1.05 -3.29 -16.36
CA THR A 210 -1.91 -4.13 -15.50
C THR A 210 -3.38 -3.73 -15.53
N HIS A 211 -3.67 -2.45 -15.77
CA HIS A 211 -5.02 -1.87 -15.73
C HIS A 211 -5.34 -1.05 -16.99
N GLY A 212 -4.40 -0.90 -17.95
CA GLY A 212 -4.63 -0.07 -19.14
C GLY A 212 -4.98 1.37 -18.81
N LEU A 213 -4.48 1.85 -17.67
CA LEU A 213 -4.63 3.22 -17.22
C LEU A 213 -3.61 4.08 -17.96
N ASP A 214 -4.11 4.98 -18.81
CA ASP A 214 -3.28 5.90 -19.57
C ASP A 214 -3.56 7.35 -19.14
N VAL A 215 -2.63 7.95 -18.41
CA VAL A 215 -2.73 9.34 -17.90
C VAL A 215 -1.45 10.10 -18.25
N ILE A 216 -1.59 11.33 -18.77
CA ILE A 216 -0.46 12.26 -18.89
C ILE A 216 -0.22 12.89 -17.53
N VAL A 217 1.03 12.93 -17.06
CA VAL A 217 1.38 13.66 -15.83
C VAL A 217 2.26 14.84 -16.18
N VAL A 218 1.89 16.02 -15.68
CA VAL A 218 2.67 17.26 -15.78
C VAL A 218 3.20 17.57 -14.40
N SER A 219 4.50 17.47 -14.19
CA SER A 219 5.12 17.84 -12.91
C SER A 219 5.66 19.27 -12.95
N ILE A 220 5.48 19.98 -11.84
CA ILE A 220 5.85 21.39 -11.69
C ILE A 220 6.85 21.48 -10.55
N ASP A 221 8.10 21.80 -10.88
CA ASP A 221 9.14 22.02 -9.88
C ASP A 221 8.71 23.14 -8.93
N ASN A 222 9.04 22.99 -7.66
CA ASN A 222 8.90 24.06 -6.69
C ASN A 222 10.10 25.02 -6.73
N SER A 223 10.08 26.03 -5.87
CA SER A 223 11.20 26.96 -5.67
C SER A 223 11.43 27.25 -4.19
N GLU A 224 12.41 28.09 -3.88
CA GLU A 224 12.61 28.63 -2.53
C GLU A 224 11.36 29.32 -1.96
N ALA A 225 10.48 29.83 -2.83
CA ALA A 225 9.20 30.44 -2.44
C ALA A 225 8.04 29.41 -2.29
N ARG A 226 8.34 28.11 -2.21
CA ARG A 226 7.34 27.03 -2.12
C ARG A 226 6.27 27.28 -1.06
N MET A 227 6.66 27.72 0.14
CA MET A 227 5.72 27.93 1.23
C MET A 227 4.72 29.07 0.94
N GLN A 228 5.16 30.12 0.25
CA GLN A 228 4.31 31.21 -0.20
C GLN A 228 3.43 30.77 -1.38
N GLU A 229 3.99 30.02 -2.33
CA GLU A 229 3.31 29.57 -3.55
C GLU A 229 2.27 28.48 -3.30
N TYR A 230 2.35 27.74 -2.19
CA TYR A 230 1.42 26.65 -1.88
C TYR A 230 0.36 27.03 -0.84
N THR A 231 0.11 28.32 -0.64
CA THR A 231 -0.98 28.80 0.23
C THR A 231 -1.66 30.04 -0.34
N ALA A 232 -2.99 30.07 -0.24
CA ALA A 232 -3.80 31.24 -0.58
C ALA A 232 -3.99 32.20 0.61
N TRP A 233 -3.46 31.85 1.79
CA TRP A 233 -3.74 32.52 3.05
C TRP A 233 -2.46 32.95 3.76
N GLU A 234 -2.55 34.07 4.45
CA GLU A 234 -1.47 34.56 5.30
C GLU A 234 -1.22 33.63 6.48
N HIS A 235 0.02 33.54 6.91
CA HIS A 235 0.38 32.82 8.13
C HIS A 235 1.51 33.57 8.85
N LYS A 236 1.42 33.66 10.18
CA LYS A 236 2.33 34.50 10.99
C LYS A 236 3.83 34.21 10.81
N LYS A 237 4.18 32.98 10.39
CA LYS A 237 5.56 32.51 10.20
C LYS A 237 6.09 32.66 8.77
N TYR A 238 5.22 32.83 7.78
CA TYR A 238 5.58 32.78 6.37
C TYR A 238 5.21 34.10 5.68
N ASP A 239 5.95 34.46 4.64
CA ASP A 239 5.72 35.71 3.92
C ASP A 239 4.39 35.71 3.16
N THR A 240 4.13 36.81 2.45
CA THR A 240 2.92 37.03 1.66
C THR A 240 2.54 35.81 0.81
N PRO A 241 1.29 35.32 0.93
CA PRO A 241 0.82 34.17 0.16
C PRO A 241 0.79 34.48 -1.34
N LYS A 242 1.17 33.50 -2.15
CA LYS A 242 1.22 33.55 -3.63
C LYS A 242 0.46 32.40 -4.28
N GLY A 243 -0.27 31.60 -3.51
CA GLY A 243 -0.95 30.40 -4.01
C GLY A 243 -2.11 30.69 -4.96
N LYS A 244 -2.70 31.89 -4.87
CA LYS A 244 -3.74 32.31 -5.82
C LYS A 244 -3.13 32.48 -7.21
N GLU A 245 -2.03 33.21 -7.28
CA GLU A 245 -1.24 33.47 -8.49
C GLU A 245 -0.64 32.19 -9.07
N TYR A 246 -0.16 31.29 -8.20
CA TYR A 246 0.36 29.99 -8.60
C TYR A 246 -0.72 29.11 -9.24
N ILE A 247 -1.89 28.97 -8.64
CA ILE A 247 -2.98 28.18 -9.24
C ILE A 247 -3.57 28.88 -10.47
N ASP A 248 -3.61 30.21 -10.52
CA ASP A 248 -3.95 30.97 -11.72
C ASP A 248 -3.00 30.65 -12.88
N PHE A 249 -1.70 30.54 -12.60
CA PHE A 249 -0.70 30.10 -13.57
C PHE A 249 -1.03 28.70 -14.11
N ILE A 250 -1.27 27.73 -13.24
CA ILE A 250 -1.54 26.35 -13.69
C ILE A 250 -2.81 26.33 -14.55
N ALA A 251 -3.89 26.96 -14.08
CA ALA A 251 -5.19 26.92 -14.74
C ALA A 251 -5.24 27.71 -16.05
N LYS A 252 -4.59 28.88 -16.12
CA LYS A 252 -4.75 29.85 -17.22
C LYS A 252 -3.54 29.93 -18.16
N THR A 253 -2.36 29.43 -17.75
CA THR A 253 -1.14 29.50 -18.56
C THR A 253 -0.62 28.10 -18.89
N LEU A 254 -0.32 27.29 -17.88
CA LEU A 254 0.32 25.99 -18.09
C LEU A 254 -0.63 25.01 -18.78
N LYS A 255 -1.85 24.84 -18.26
CA LYS A 255 -2.81 23.90 -18.83
C LYS A 255 -3.11 24.18 -20.30
N PRO A 256 -3.41 25.42 -20.73
CA PRO A 256 -3.56 25.72 -22.15
C PRO A 256 -2.33 25.37 -23.00
N ALA A 257 -1.11 25.60 -22.51
CA ALA A 257 0.11 25.25 -23.24
C ALA A 257 0.27 23.72 -23.38
N ILE A 258 -0.05 22.96 -22.33
CA ILE A 258 -0.06 21.49 -22.36
C ILE A 258 -1.13 20.98 -23.32
N ASP A 259 -2.35 21.52 -23.26
CA ASP A 259 -3.47 21.12 -24.13
C ASP A 259 -3.21 21.43 -25.62
N GLN A 260 -2.38 22.45 -25.91
CA GLN A 260 -1.97 22.78 -27.27
C GLN A 260 -0.92 21.80 -27.82
N GLN A 261 -0.01 21.33 -26.98
CA GLN A 261 1.12 20.49 -27.40
C GLN A 261 0.82 18.99 -27.35
N TYR A 262 -0.05 18.56 -26.43
CA TYR A 262 -0.35 17.15 -26.19
C TYR A 262 -1.81 16.79 -26.47
N ARG A 263 -2.08 15.51 -26.74
CA ARG A 263 -3.43 14.99 -26.97
C ARG A 263 -4.16 14.82 -25.63
N THR A 264 -4.69 15.91 -25.10
CA THR A 264 -5.39 15.90 -23.80
C THR A 264 -6.91 15.86 -23.96
N LYS A 265 -7.59 15.28 -22.97
CA LYS A 265 -9.02 15.50 -22.72
C LYS A 265 -9.13 16.76 -21.85
N THR A 266 -9.56 17.86 -22.45
CA THR A 266 -9.37 19.21 -21.89
C THR A 266 -10.38 19.61 -20.82
N ASP A 267 -11.44 18.83 -20.62
CA ASP A 267 -12.54 19.13 -19.70
C ASP A 267 -12.23 18.74 -18.25
N ALA A 268 -12.95 19.36 -17.31
CA ALA A 268 -12.67 19.29 -15.88
C ALA A 268 -12.63 17.86 -15.33
N LYS A 269 -13.57 17.00 -15.71
CA LYS A 269 -13.60 15.60 -15.25
C LYS A 269 -12.39 14.80 -15.70
N ASN A 270 -11.62 15.26 -16.68
CA ASN A 270 -10.41 14.60 -17.17
C ASN A 270 -9.11 15.29 -16.71
N THR A 271 -9.22 16.32 -15.88
CA THR A 271 -8.09 17.11 -15.39
C THR A 271 -8.01 16.99 -13.87
N ALA A 272 -6.89 16.48 -13.37
CA ALA A 272 -6.62 16.29 -11.96
C ALA A 272 -5.46 17.16 -11.47
N ILE A 273 -5.43 17.45 -10.17
CA ILE A 273 -4.30 18.10 -9.49
C ILE A 273 -3.93 17.33 -8.22
N MET A 274 -2.65 17.18 -7.90
CA MET A 274 -2.21 16.37 -6.77
C MET A 274 -0.92 16.87 -6.13
N GLY A 275 -0.83 16.72 -4.81
CA GLY A 275 0.39 16.91 -4.05
C GLY A 275 0.23 16.47 -2.59
N SER A 276 1.33 16.54 -1.84
CA SER A 276 1.36 16.22 -0.42
C SER A 276 1.66 17.43 0.45
N SER A 277 1.25 17.39 1.73
CA SER A 277 1.55 18.46 2.70
C SER A 277 1.00 19.81 2.22
N MET A 278 1.86 20.82 2.04
CA MET A 278 1.50 22.08 1.39
C MET A 278 1.00 21.90 -0.06
N GLY A 279 1.56 20.93 -0.80
CA GLY A 279 1.06 20.50 -2.11
C GLY A 279 -0.37 19.95 -2.04
N GLY A 280 -0.72 19.27 -0.94
CA GLY A 280 -2.08 18.82 -0.67
C GLY A 280 -3.02 19.98 -0.34
N LEU A 281 -2.55 20.96 0.45
CA LEU A 281 -3.30 22.19 0.75
C LEU A 281 -3.64 22.98 -0.52
N ILE A 282 -2.65 23.19 -1.40
CA ILE A 282 -2.87 23.96 -2.64
C ILE A 282 -3.67 23.18 -3.69
N SER A 283 -3.54 21.84 -3.73
CA SER A 283 -4.43 20.98 -4.55
C SER A 283 -5.88 21.07 -4.11
N HIS A 284 -6.13 21.07 -2.79
CA HIS A 284 -7.47 21.30 -2.24
C HIS A 284 -7.98 22.69 -2.64
N TYR A 285 -7.18 23.75 -2.45
CA TYR A 285 -7.57 25.09 -2.89
C TYR A 285 -7.94 25.14 -4.38
N ALA A 286 -7.12 24.53 -5.25
CA ALA A 286 -7.36 24.50 -6.70
C ALA A 286 -8.68 23.82 -7.08
N ALA A 287 -9.01 22.68 -6.46
CA ALA A 287 -10.25 21.94 -6.73
C ALA A 287 -11.52 22.75 -6.40
N PHE A 288 -11.46 23.62 -5.39
CA PHE A 288 -12.59 24.45 -4.96
C PHE A 288 -12.62 25.83 -5.63
N GLN A 289 -11.46 26.39 -5.97
CA GLN A 289 -11.36 27.67 -6.68
C GLN A 289 -11.68 27.51 -8.17
N TYR A 290 -11.18 26.44 -8.79
CA TYR A 290 -11.29 26.16 -10.22
C TYR A 290 -11.91 24.78 -10.51
N PRO A 291 -13.12 24.46 -10.01
CA PRO A 291 -13.76 23.16 -10.23
C PRO A 291 -14.10 22.88 -11.70
N ASN A 292 -14.22 23.94 -12.52
CA ASN A 292 -14.41 23.83 -13.96
C ASN A 292 -13.10 23.55 -14.73
N VAL A 293 -11.95 23.55 -14.04
CA VAL A 293 -10.64 23.22 -14.59
C VAL A 293 -10.15 21.91 -13.98
N PHE A 294 -10.17 21.79 -12.65
CA PHE A 294 -9.74 20.61 -11.91
C PHE A 294 -10.95 19.88 -11.33
N GLY A 295 -11.45 18.87 -12.05
CA GLY A 295 -12.56 18.03 -11.59
C GLY A 295 -12.12 16.86 -10.72
N LYS A 296 -10.81 16.68 -10.51
CA LYS A 296 -10.22 15.60 -9.70
C LYS A 296 -9.10 16.18 -8.84
N ALA A 297 -8.97 15.76 -7.58
CA ALA A 297 -7.85 16.16 -6.72
C ALA A 297 -7.36 15.02 -5.82
N GLY A 298 -6.05 14.80 -5.83
CA GLY A 298 -5.35 13.94 -4.87
C GLY A 298 -4.72 14.79 -3.76
N ILE A 299 -5.22 14.67 -2.54
CA ILE A 299 -4.92 15.56 -1.42
C ILE A 299 -4.26 14.73 -0.32
N PHE A 300 -2.93 14.65 -0.37
CA PHE A 300 -2.16 13.77 0.50
C PHE A 300 -1.64 14.55 1.72
N SER A 301 -1.93 14.07 2.92
CA SER A 301 -1.45 14.65 4.19
C SER A 301 -1.57 16.19 4.26
N PRO A 302 -2.73 16.78 3.94
CA PRO A 302 -2.83 18.23 3.68
C PRO A 302 -2.51 19.07 4.93
N SER A 303 -1.75 20.15 4.74
CA SER A 303 -1.39 21.10 5.80
C SER A 303 -2.53 22.06 6.19
N PHE A 304 -3.71 21.54 6.54
CA PHE A 304 -4.86 22.37 6.91
C PHE A 304 -4.64 23.22 8.17
N TRP A 305 -3.68 22.83 9.02
CA TRP A 305 -3.21 23.64 10.14
C TRP A 305 -2.65 25.01 9.73
N PHE A 306 -2.34 25.22 8.45
CA PHE A 306 -1.74 26.47 7.95
C PHE A 306 -2.68 27.66 8.10
N SER A 307 -4.00 27.49 7.91
CA SER A 307 -4.95 28.57 8.12
C SER A 307 -6.37 28.06 8.32
N GLU A 308 -7.03 28.58 9.35
CA GLU A 308 -8.45 28.39 9.62
C GLU A 308 -9.34 28.89 8.46
N GLU A 309 -8.86 29.85 7.68
CA GLU A 309 -9.59 30.37 6.52
C GLU A 309 -9.82 29.31 5.45
N THR A 310 -9.01 28.25 5.40
CA THR A 310 -9.20 27.10 4.50
C THR A 310 -10.58 26.46 4.66
N PHE A 311 -11.05 26.31 5.90
CA PHE A 311 -12.35 25.70 6.18
C PHE A 311 -13.50 26.62 5.76
N ALA A 312 -13.39 27.93 6.05
CA ALA A 312 -14.37 28.93 5.63
C ALA A 312 -14.44 29.04 4.10
N PHE A 313 -13.28 29.08 3.44
CA PHE A 313 -13.17 29.07 1.99
C PHE A 313 -13.86 27.85 1.39
N THR A 314 -13.55 26.66 1.89
CA THR A 314 -14.14 25.40 1.41
C THR A 314 -15.66 25.45 1.52
N LYS A 315 -16.19 25.82 2.70
CA LYS A 315 -17.63 25.96 2.93
C LYS A 315 -18.31 26.88 1.90
N ASN A 316 -17.67 28.00 1.57
CA ASN A 316 -18.20 28.99 0.62
C ASN A 316 -18.12 28.54 -0.84
N HIS A 317 -17.39 27.46 -1.16
CA HIS A 317 -17.17 26.97 -2.53
C HIS A 317 -17.79 25.58 -2.80
N LEU A 318 -18.36 24.90 -1.80
CA LEU A 318 -18.95 23.56 -1.92
C LEU A 318 -19.89 23.40 -3.12
N ALA A 319 -20.83 24.33 -3.28
CA ALA A 319 -21.85 24.24 -4.33
C ALA A 319 -21.24 24.24 -5.74
N LYS A 320 -20.11 24.94 -5.93
CA LYS A 320 -19.40 25.01 -7.21
C LYS A 320 -18.57 23.75 -7.47
N ALA A 321 -18.02 23.16 -6.41
CA ALA A 321 -17.12 22.01 -6.48
C ALA A 321 -17.84 20.65 -6.36
N LYS A 322 -19.17 20.60 -6.32
CA LYS A 322 -19.96 19.37 -6.06
C LYS A 322 -19.69 18.21 -7.04
N ASN A 323 -19.15 18.51 -8.23
CA ASN A 323 -18.82 17.51 -9.25
C ASN A 323 -17.33 17.10 -9.22
N SER A 324 -16.55 17.64 -8.28
CA SER A 324 -15.13 17.34 -8.16
C SER A 324 -14.92 16.06 -7.35
N LYS A 325 -14.10 15.12 -7.86
CA LYS A 325 -13.64 13.93 -7.12
C LYS A 325 -12.46 14.30 -6.21
N LEU A 326 -12.60 14.08 -4.91
CA LEU A 326 -11.60 14.42 -3.90
C LEU A 326 -11.10 13.15 -3.20
N TYR A 327 -9.81 12.85 -3.36
CA TYR A 327 -9.15 11.74 -2.66
C TYR A 327 -8.27 12.31 -1.54
N TYR A 328 -8.65 12.07 -0.28
CA TYR A 328 -7.87 12.47 0.89
C TYR A 328 -7.08 11.29 1.45
N LEU A 329 -5.79 11.49 1.70
CA LEU A 329 -4.93 10.53 2.39
C LEU A 329 -4.35 11.14 3.67
N MET A 330 -4.28 10.35 4.74
CA MET A 330 -3.59 10.74 5.98
C MET A 330 -2.96 9.53 6.66
N GLY A 331 -1.74 9.69 7.15
CA GLY A 331 -1.12 8.76 8.09
C GLY A 331 -1.55 9.07 9.53
N GLU A 332 -1.89 8.05 10.32
CA GLU A 332 -2.30 8.25 11.72
C GLU A 332 -1.11 8.56 12.66
N LYS A 333 0.13 8.33 12.21
CA LYS A 333 1.35 8.70 12.94
C LYS A 333 1.89 10.07 12.51
N GLU A 334 1.13 10.84 11.74
CA GLU A 334 1.47 12.22 11.44
C GLU A 334 1.21 13.12 12.66
N GLY A 335 2.22 13.90 13.03
CA GLY A 335 2.21 14.68 14.27
C GLY A 335 1.33 15.94 14.23
N GLY A 336 1.11 16.53 15.41
CA GLY A 336 0.35 17.77 15.57
C GLY A 336 -1.15 17.58 15.37
N ASN A 337 -1.82 18.60 14.84
CA ASN A 337 -3.28 18.59 14.62
C ASN A 337 -3.70 18.05 13.24
N MET A 338 -2.78 17.46 12.46
CA MET A 338 -3.06 17.11 11.06
C MET A 338 -4.25 16.15 10.87
N VAL A 339 -4.32 15.09 11.67
CA VAL A 339 -5.44 14.15 11.67
C VAL A 339 -6.74 14.84 12.10
N ALA A 340 -6.68 15.70 13.12
CA ALA A 340 -7.84 16.44 13.60
C ALA A 340 -8.37 17.44 12.56
N ASP A 341 -7.47 18.13 11.86
CA ASP A 341 -7.81 19.11 10.84
C ASP A 341 -8.39 18.46 9.59
N LEU A 342 -7.87 17.30 9.16
CA LEU A 342 -8.50 16.54 8.08
C LEU A 342 -9.88 16.05 8.50
N ASN A 343 -10.03 15.50 9.70
CA ASN A 343 -11.35 15.09 10.21
C ASN A 343 -12.33 16.26 10.26
N LYS A 344 -11.89 17.46 10.68
CA LYS A 344 -12.68 18.68 10.65
C LYS A 344 -13.12 19.04 9.22
N MET A 345 -12.24 18.89 8.24
CA MET A 345 -12.58 19.12 6.82
C MET A 345 -13.61 18.10 6.32
N LEU A 346 -13.40 16.80 6.57
CA LEU A 346 -14.32 15.75 6.15
C LEU A 346 -15.71 15.91 6.80
N GLN A 347 -15.74 16.30 8.09
CA GLN A 347 -17.00 16.66 8.76
C GLN A 347 -17.68 17.87 8.13
N LEU A 348 -16.92 18.87 7.70
CA LEU A 348 -17.45 20.03 6.98
C LEU A 348 -18.07 19.62 5.65
N LEU A 349 -17.41 18.77 4.86
CA LEU A 349 -17.94 18.24 3.60
C LEU A 349 -19.26 17.47 3.85
N ASN A 350 -19.25 16.54 4.81
CA ASN A 350 -20.41 15.70 5.13
C ASN A 350 -21.60 16.51 5.67
N LYS A 351 -21.37 17.45 6.60
CA LYS A 351 -22.44 18.30 7.19
C LYS A 351 -23.13 19.20 6.16
N ASN A 352 -22.45 19.53 5.08
CA ASN A 352 -22.99 20.37 4.01
C ASN A 352 -23.38 19.55 2.77
N ASN A 353 -23.61 18.24 2.92
CA ASN A 353 -24.12 17.33 1.89
C ASN A 353 -23.27 17.30 0.60
N PHE A 354 -21.95 17.40 0.72
CA PHE A 354 -21.08 17.13 -0.43
C PHE A 354 -21.26 15.67 -0.88
N PRO A 355 -21.33 15.37 -2.19
CA PRO A 355 -21.63 14.02 -2.66
C PRO A 355 -20.61 12.99 -2.16
N LYS A 356 -21.10 11.93 -1.50
CA LYS A 356 -20.26 10.93 -0.83
C LYS A 356 -19.47 10.06 -1.80
N ASP A 357 -20.03 9.79 -2.97
CA ASP A 357 -19.38 9.08 -4.08
C ASP A 357 -18.24 9.87 -4.72
N GLN A 358 -18.22 11.20 -4.50
CA GLN A 358 -17.18 12.10 -4.99
C GLN A 358 -16.06 12.33 -3.97
N VAL A 359 -16.12 11.73 -2.78
CA VAL A 359 -15.09 11.88 -1.74
C VAL A 359 -14.66 10.52 -1.22
N LEU A 360 -13.37 10.22 -1.32
CA LEU A 360 -12.76 9.07 -0.67
C LEU A 360 -11.70 9.57 0.30
N SER A 361 -11.74 9.11 1.56
CA SER A 361 -10.72 9.39 2.56
C SER A 361 -10.10 8.10 3.06
N LYS A 362 -8.77 8.00 3.06
CA LYS A 362 -8.02 6.87 3.59
C LYS A 362 -7.12 7.31 4.73
N PHE A 363 -7.26 6.65 5.89
CA PHE A 363 -6.36 6.77 7.02
C PHE A 363 -5.48 5.53 7.11
N SER A 364 -4.16 5.70 7.19
CA SER A 364 -3.22 4.60 7.30
C SER A 364 -2.61 4.56 8.71
N PRO A 365 -2.87 3.50 9.52
CA PRO A 365 -2.44 3.44 10.92
C PRO A 365 -0.92 3.58 11.14
N ASN A 366 -0.13 3.18 10.14
CA ASN A 366 1.33 3.27 10.18
C ASN A 366 1.90 4.39 9.29
N GLY A 367 1.04 5.14 8.60
CA GLY A 367 1.47 6.21 7.70
C GLY A 367 2.13 7.34 8.49
N THR A 368 3.26 7.83 7.97
CA THR A 368 4.03 8.97 8.48
C THR A 368 4.12 10.04 7.39
N HIS A 369 4.50 11.26 7.76
CA HIS A 369 4.59 12.39 6.84
C HIS A 369 5.83 12.28 5.93
N SER A 370 5.77 11.41 4.92
CA SER A 370 6.92 11.06 4.06
C SER A 370 6.52 10.64 2.64
N GLU A 371 7.46 10.82 1.72
CA GLU A 371 7.41 10.45 0.31
C GLU A 371 7.23 8.94 0.13
N ALA A 372 7.93 8.14 0.92
CA ALA A 372 7.77 6.69 0.93
C ALA A 372 6.32 6.27 1.24
N PHE A 373 5.68 6.92 2.21
CA PHE A 373 4.27 6.66 2.53
C PHE A 373 3.36 7.08 1.38
N TRP A 374 3.51 8.30 0.87
CA TRP A 374 2.67 8.80 -0.24
C TRP A 374 2.80 7.95 -1.51
N ARG A 375 4.03 7.56 -1.87
CA ARG A 375 4.31 6.61 -2.95
C ARG A 375 3.58 5.29 -2.76
N SER A 376 3.63 4.72 -1.56
CA SER A 376 2.97 3.43 -1.27
C SER A 376 1.46 3.47 -1.46
N GLU A 377 0.86 4.66 -1.39
CA GLU A 377 -0.57 4.90 -1.51
C GLU A 377 -1.01 5.43 -2.88
N LEU A 378 -0.06 5.81 -3.73
CA LEU A 378 -0.30 6.43 -5.03
C LEU A 378 -1.14 5.53 -5.95
N LYS A 379 -0.84 4.23 -6.03
CA LYS A 379 -1.58 3.26 -6.87
C LYS A 379 -3.09 3.32 -6.57
N THR A 380 -3.46 3.30 -5.30
CA THR A 380 -4.86 3.30 -4.85
C THR A 380 -5.56 4.61 -5.25
N ALA A 381 -4.90 5.74 -5.05
CA ALA A 381 -5.46 7.05 -5.40
C ALA A 381 -5.67 7.19 -6.91
N LEU A 382 -4.69 6.78 -7.73
CA LEU A 382 -4.78 6.85 -9.19
C LEU A 382 -5.93 5.99 -9.73
N LEU A 383 -6.06 4.75 -9.25
CA LEU A 383 -7.13 3.84 -9.67
C LEU A 383 -8.52 4.38 -9.31
N TRP A 384 -8.68 5.04 -8.17
CA TRP A 384 -9.97 5.65 -7.81
C TRP A 384 -10.26 6.94 -8.58
N LEU A 385 -9.28 7.83 -8.70
CA LEU A 385 -9.43 9.11 -9.40
C LEU A 385 -9.74 8.88 -10.89
N PHE A 386 -9.09 7.91 -11.52
CA PHE A 386 -9.19 7.65 -12.96
C PHE A 386 -9.89 6.33 -13.30
N ALA A 387 -10.77 5.83 -12.42
CA ALA A 387 -11.51 4.59 -12.62
C ALA A 387 -12.23 4.51 -13.99
N GLU A 388 -12.79 5.63 -14.46
CA GLU A 388 -13.48 5.74 -15.76
C GLU A 388 -12.54 5.71 -16.97
N ASP A 389 -11.24 5.90 -16.77
CA ASP A 389 -10.21 5.96 -17.82
C ASP A 389 -9.42 4.63 -17.95
N ILE A 390 -9.75 3.63 -17.13
CA ILE A 390 -9.19 2.27 -17.18
C ILE A 390 -9.79 1.57 -18.41
N THR A 391 -8.97 1.44 -19.47
CA THR A 391 -9.42 0.88 -20.76
C THR A 391 -9.19 -0.62 -20.88
N PHE A 392 -8.28 -1.16 -20.07
CA PHE A 392 -8.03 -2.59 -20.00
C PHE A 392 -8.89 -3.19 -18.88
N GLN A 393 -10.00 -3.78 -19.30
CA GLN A 393 -10.66 -4.81 -18.52
C GLN A 393 -9.87 -6.13 -18.73
N PRO A 394 -9.82 -7.06 -17.75
CA PRO A 394 -8.97 -8.27 -17.62
C PRO A 394 -8.74 -9.24 -18.82
N SER A 395 -9.06 -8.89 -20.07
CA SER A 395 -9.28 -9.83 -21.16
C SER A 395 -8.22 -9.89 -22.28
N ASP A 396 -7.21 -9.00 -22.35
CA ASP A 396 -6.01 -9.32 -23.17
C ASP A 396 -5.04 -10.14 -22.33
N ARG A 397 -5.24 -11.46 -22.39
CA ARG A 397 -4.45 -12.56 -21.79
C ARG A 397 -3.35 -12.13 -20.80
N PRO A 398 -3.52 -12.41 -19.49
CA PRO A 398 -2.43 -12.23 -18.54
C PRO A 398 -1.15 -12.90 -19.05
N VAL A 399 -0.02 -12.18 -19.05
CA VAL A 399 1.25 -12.72 -19.56
C VAL A 399 2.08 -13.26 -18.40
N ALA A 400 2.31 -14.57 -18.39
CA ALA A 400 3.24 -15.18 -17.45
C ALA A 400 4.70 -14.96 -17.90
N LYS A 401 5.55 -14.50 -16.98
CA LYS A 401 7.00 -14.33 -17.19
C LYS A 401 7.78 -15.19 -16.23
N GLU A 402 8.88 -15.79 -16.70
CA GLU A 402 9.77 -16.58 -15.85
C GLU A 402 10.44 -15.68 -14.79
N VAL A 403 10.35 -16.08 -13.52
CA VAL A 403 10.98 -15.38 -12.39
C VAL A 403 12.40 -15.90 -12.24
N LYS A 404 13.38 -15.20 -12.83
CA LYS A 404 14.79 -15.65 -12.82
C LYS A 404 15.52 -15.47 -11.49
N THR A 405 14.96 -14.66 -10.59
CA THR A 405 15.59 -14.32 -9.30
C THR A 405 15.21 -15.25 -8.17
N VAL A 406 14.25 -16.14 -8.38
CA VAL A 406 13.76 -17.08 -7.36
C VAL A 406 14.73 -18.24 -7.20
N LYS A 407 14.93 -18.68 -5.96
CA LYS A 407 15.74 -19.86 -5.64
C LYS A 407 14.85 -21.09 -5.62
N LEU A 408 14.95 -21.95 -6.64
CA LEU A 408 14.24 -23.22 -6.71
C LEU A 408 15.22 -24.39 -6.60
N ALA A 409 14.77 -25.50 -6.04
CA ALA A 409 15.47 -26.77 -6.09
C ALA A 409 15.44 -27.40 -7.49
N ALA A 410 14.32 -27.27 -8.21
CA ALA A 410 14.20 -27.63 -9.63
C ALA A 410 12.98 -26.98 -10.30
N GLY A 411 12.92 -27.09 -11.62
CA GLY A 411 11.81 -26.57 -12.42
C GLY A 411 11.93 -25.07 -12.73
N LYS A 412 10.79 -24.45 -13.03
CA LYS A 412 10.67 -23.02 -13.35
C LYS A 412 9.47 -22.42 -12.66
N LEU A 413 9.60 -21.17 -12.23
CA LEU A 413 8.48 -20.39 -11.71
C LEU A 413 8.07 -19.33 -12.73
N MET A 414 6.82 -19.40 -13.19
CA MET A 414 6.21 -18.42 -14.07
C MET A 414 5.29 -17.53 -13.25
N ARG A 415 5.40 -16.20 -13.36
CA ARG A 415 4.56 -15.25 -12.65
C ARG A 415 3.71 -14.43 -13.60
N VAL A 416 2.41 -14.41 -13.34
CA VAL A 416 1.51 -13.35 -13.82
C VAL A 416 1.46 -12.27 -12.74
N VAL A 417 1.92 -11.07 -13.07
CA VAL A 417 1.87 -9.92 -12.15
C VAL A 417 0.49 -9.29 -12.19
N ASP A 418 -0.10 -9.04 -11.02
CA ASP A 418 -1.44 -8.43 -10.87
C ASP A 418 -2.47 -9.10 -11.82
N PHE A 419 -2.62 -10.43 -11.71
CA PHE A 419 -3.61 -11.19 -12.49
C PHE A 419 -4.97 -10.49 -12.39
N PRO A 420 -5.53 -10.05 -13.53
CA PRO A 420 -6.71 -9.20 -13.51
C PRO A 420 -7.97 -10.06 -13.29
N SER A 421 -8.94 -9.54 -12.55
CA SER A 421 -10.15 -10.28 -12.16
C SER A 421 -11.35 -9.33 -12.07
N GLU A 422 -12.52 -9.81 -12.48
CA GLU A 422 -13.82 -9.14 -12.27
C GLU A 422 -14.37 -9.41 -10.86
N TYR A 423 -13.95 -10.51 -10.22
CA TYR A 423 -14.46 -10.96 -8.93
C TYR A 423 -13.68 -10.45 -7.73
N ILE A 424 -12.37 -10.33 -7.86
CA ILE A 424 -11.48 -9.98 -6.74
C ILE A 424 -10.45 -8.94 -7.11
N ARG A 425 -9.83 -8.33 -6.08
CA ARG A 425 -8.68 -7.44 -6.28
C ARG A 425 -7.54 -8.20 -6.99
N PRO A 426 -6.95 -7.63 -8.07
CA PRO A 426 -5.83 -8.24 -8.79
C PRO A 426 -4.67 -8.61 -7.88
N ARG A 427 -4.04 -9.74 -8.15
CA ARG A 427 -2.96 -10.33 -7.34
C ARG A 427 -1.99 -11.13 -8.20
N ASN A 428 -0.75 -11.26 -7.76
CA ASN A 428 0.19 -12.12 -8.46
C ASN A 428 -0.30 -13.58 -8.45
N VAL A 429 -0.08 -14.28 -9.55
CA VAL A 429 -0.28 -15.73 -9.64
C VAL A 429 1.02 -16.36 -10.11
N ASP A 430 1.53 -17.27 -9.31
CA ASP A 430 2.69 -18.08 -9.65
C ASP A 430 2.26 -19.43 -10.21
N VAL A 431 3.01 -19.94 -11.19
CA VAL A 431 2.84 -21.27 -11.77
C VAL A 431 4.20 -21.95 -11.78
N TRP A 432 4.37 -22.93 -10.89
CA TRP A 432 5.57 -23.76 -10.88
C TRP A 432 5.42 -24.90 -11.87
N LEU A 433 6.38 -24.98 -12.79
CA LEU A 433 6.50 -26.04 -13.78
C LEU A 433 7.63 -26.98 -13.34
N PRO A 434 7.39 -28.31 -13.28
CA PRO A 434 8.42 -29.26 -12.91
C PRO A 434 9.56 -29.27 -13.93
N GLU A 435 10.74 -29.75 -13.53
CA GLU A 435 11.91 -29.80 -14.42
C GLU A 435 11.69 -30.62 -15.70
N ASN A 436 10.78 -31.59 -15.65
CA ASN A 436 10.42 -32.43 -16.78
C ASN A 436 9.22 -31.89 -17.57
N TYR A 437 8.83 -30.63 -17.35
CA TYR A 437 7.71 -30.00 -18.06
C TYR A 437 7.94 -29.95 -19.57
N SER A 438 6.97 -30.43 -20.33
CA SER A 438 6.94 -30.36 -21.80
C SER A 438 5.53 -30.06 -22.29
N SER A 439 5.42 -29.29 -23.37
CA SER A 439 4.12 -29.02 -24.03
C SER A 439 3.46 -30.27 -24.61
N ASP A 440 4.24 -31.35 -24.82
CA ASP A 440 3.76 -32.60 -25.43
C ASP A 440 3.16 -33.58 -24.41
N LYS A 441 3.25 -33.26 -23.12
CA LYS A 441 2.71 -34.06 -22.01
C LYS A 441 1.67 -33.28 -21.24
N LYS A 442 0.63 -33.96 -20.77
CA LYS A 442 -0.39 -33.36 -19.88
C LYS A 442 -0.06 -33.63 -18.41
N TYR A 443 -0.14 -32.59 -17.60
CA TYR A 443 0.14 -32.61 -16.15
C TYR A 443 -1.15 -32.42 -15.36
N ASN A 444 -1.21 -32.99 -14.16
CA ASN A 444 -2.25 -32.66 -13.18
C ASN A 444 -2.04 -31.22 -12.67
N VAL A 445 -3.07 -30.61 -12.08
CA VAL A 445 -3.01 -29.23 -11.57
C VAL A 445 -3.36 -29.19 -10.10
N LEU A 446 -2.42 -28.70 -9.28
CA LEU A 446 -2.65 -28.42 -7.87
C LEU A 446 -2.72 -26.90 -7.64
N TYR A 447 -3.89 -26.41 -7.25
CA TYR A 447 -4.08 -25.02 -6.85
C TYR A 447 -3.70 -24.85 -5.38
N MET A 448 -2.63 -24.09 -5.08
CA MET A 448 -2.16 -23.86 -3.72
C MET A 448 -2.29 -22.39 -3.30
N HIS A 449 -2.96 -22.14 -2.19
CA HIS A 449 -3.12 -20.78 -1.67
C HIS A 449 -1.82 -20.22 -1.08
N ASP A 450 -1.75 -18.89 -0.96
CA ASP A 450 -0.61 -18.18 -0.36
C ASP A 450 0.70 -18.33 -1.16
N GLY A 451 0.62 -18.20 -2.49
CA GLY A 451 1.73 -18.45 -3.41
C GLY A 451 3.05 -17.75 -3.09
N GLN A 452 3.01 -16.59 -2.43
CA GLN A 452 4.22 -15.88 -2.02
C GLN A 452 5.06 -16.63 -0.97
N MET A 453 4.49 -17.64 -0.30
CA MET A 453 5.15 -18.39 0.79
C MET A 453 5.68 -19.75 0.34
N LEU A 454 5.51 -20.14 -0.92
CA LEU A 454 5.69 -21.55 -1.31
C LEU A 454 7.11 -21.96 -1.69
N TYR A 455 7.91 -21.04 -2.25
CA TYR A 455 9.12 -21.40 -3.03
C TYR A 455 10.44 -20.72 -2.65
N ASP A 456 10.43 -19.52 -2.04
CA ASP A 456 11.69 -18.82 -1.73
C ASP A 456 11.60 -17.97 -0.45
N ALA A 457 12.09 -18.53 0.63
CA ALA A 457 12.17 -17.94 1.96
C ALA A 457 12.94 -16.60 1.99
N SER A 458 13.84 -16.33 1.04
CA SER A 458 14.56 -15.05 1.02
C SER A 458 13.63 -13.87 0.71
N THR A 459 12.52 -14.14 0.01
CA THR A 459 11.52 -13.15 -0.39
C THR A 459 10.35 -13.03 0.57
N THR A 460 10.19 -13.99 1.49
CA THR A 460 9.08 -13.96 2.47
C THR A 460 9.36 -13.03 3.64
N TRP A 461 8.27 -12.56 4.25
CA TRP A 461 8.31 -11.62 5.38
C TRP A 461 8.89 -12.26 6.65
N ASN A 462 8.66 -13.56 6.86
CA ASN A 462 9.11 -14.31 8.05
C ASN A 462 10.35 -15.19 7.80
N LYS A 463 10.91 -15.15 6.58
CA LYS A 463 12.06 -15.98 6.16
C LYS A 463 11.81 -17.49 6.24
N GLN A 464 10.56 -17.90 6.07
CA GLN A 464 10.16 -19.30 5.94
C GLN A 464 9.46 -19.56 4.61
N GLU A 465 9.41 -20.83 4.22
CA GLU A 465 8.74 -21.29 3.01
C GLU A 465 8.23 -22.74 3.19
N TRP A 466 7.35 -23.17 2.28
CA TRP A 466 6.79 -24.51 2.28
C TRP A 466 7.63 -25.58 1.59
N LYS A 467 8.61 -25.16 0.79
CA LYS A 467 9.45 -26.03 -0.03
C LYS A 467 8.64 -26.92 -0.97
N VAL A 468 7.67 -26.30 -1.65
CA VAL A 468 6.77 -27.01 -2.55
C VAL A 468 7.55 -27.64 -3.69
N ASP A 469 8.49 -26.91 -4.29
CA ASP A 469 9.29 -27.39 -5.42
C ASP A 469 10.28 -28.49 -5.02
N GLU A 470 10.89 -28.45 -3.83
CA GLU A 470 11.73 -29.53 -3.31
C GLU A 470 10.93 -30.82 -3.15
N VAL A 471 9.79 -30.74 -2.46
CA VAL A 471 8.97 -31.90 -2.12
C VAL A 471 8.33 -32.48 -3.39
N ALA A 472 7.76 -31.63 -4.25
CA ALA A 472 7.19 -32.05 -5.53
C ALA A 472 8.23 -32.73 -6.41
N THR A 473 9.40 -32.09 -6.61
CA THR A 473 10.49 -32.64 -7.42
C THR A 473 10.95 -34.00 -6.90
N LYS A 474 11.16 -34.11 -5.58
CA LYS A 474 11.58 -35.37 -4.97
C LYS A 474 10.56 -36.48 -5.22
N LEU A 475 9.27 -36.22 -4.96
CA LEU A 475 8.23 -37.22 -5.14
C LEU A 475 8.05 -37.63 -6.61
N MET A 476 8.15 -36.69 -7.54
CA MET A 476 8.07 -36.97 -8.98
C MET A 476 9.27 -37.80 -9.46
N ARG A 477 10.50 -37.47 -9.02
CA ARG A 477 11.71 -38.26 -9.33
C ARG A 477 11.65 -39.67 -8.76
N GLU A 478 11.13 -39.82 -7.54
CA GLU A 478 10.91 -41.13 -6.90
C GLU A 478 9.72 -41.89 -7.51
N GLY A 479 8.96 -41.26 -8.42
CA GLY A 479 7.80 -41.85 -9.08
C GLY A 479 6.61 -42.11 -8.16
N LYS A 480 6.56 -41.48 -6.97
CA LYS A 480 5.52 -41.65 -5.95
C LYS A 480 4.21 -40.92 -6.25
N VAL A 481 4.28 -39.92 -7.13
CA VAL A 481 3.12 -39.12 -7.56
C VAL A 481 3.09 -39.02 -9.08
N GLN A 482 1.90 -38.81 -9.63
CA GLN A 482 1.73 -38.40 -11.01
C GLN A 482 2.34 -37.01 -11.24
N ASP A 483 2.78 -36.73 -12.47
CA ASP A 483 3.37 -35.44 -12.80
C ASP A 483 2.33 -34.32 -12.75
N PHE A 484 2.70 -33.20 -12.12
CA PHE A 484 1.79 -32.10 -11.86
C PHE A 484 2.49 -30.74 -11.94
N ILE A 485 1.70 -29.69 -12.16
CA ILE A 485 2.11 -28.30 -11.95
C ILE A 485 1.44 -27.76 -10.68
N VAL A 486 2.01 -26.70 -10.11
CA VAL A 486 1.39 -25.98 -8.99
C VAL A 486 1.01 -24.58 -9.44
N VAL A 487 -0.26 -24.22 -9.26
CA VAL A 487 -0.79 -22.88 -9.55
C VAL A 487 -1.11 -22.21 -8.23
N SER A 488 -0.46 -21.09 -7.95
CA SER A 488 -0.49 -20.48 -6.63
C SER A 488 -0.79 -18.98 -6.65
N PRO A 489 -2.07 -18.58 -6.50
CA PRO A 489 -2.41 -17.19 -6.30
C PRO A 489 -1.87 -16.67 -4.96
N TRP A 490 -1.32 -15.46 -4.98
CA TRP A 490 -0.84 -14.78 -3.78
C TRP A 490 -2.04 -14.29 -2.96
N ASN A 491 -1.94 -14.36 -1.63
CA ASN A 491 -2.90 -13.59 -0.82
C ASN A 491 -2.52 -12.10 -0.80
N ILE A 492 -3.47 -11.27 -0.38
CA ILE A 492 -3.17 -9.89 -0.04
C ILE A 492 -3.51 -9.69 1.44
N ALA A 493 -2.48 -9.39 2.24
CA ALA A 493 -2.53 -9.53 3.70
C ALA A 493 -3.71 -8.79 4.36
N GLU A 494 -4.07 -7.59 3.86
CA GLU A 494 -5.15 -6.79 4.45
C GLU A 494 -6.54 -7.40 4.24
N ILE A 495 -6.72 -8.24 3.21
CA ILE A 495 -8.02 -8.84 2.85
C ILE A 495 -8.02 -10.37 2.86
N ARG A 496 -6.91 -11.00 3.27
CA ARG A 496 -6.75 -12.46 3.22
C ARG A 496 -7.86 -13.17 4.01
N TRP A 497 -8.22 -12.63 5.17
CA TRP A 497 -9.27 -13.23 6.00
C TRP A 497 -10.63 -13.19 5.29
N GLN A 498 -10.97 -12.05 4.68
CA GLN A 498 -12.20 -11.81 3.95
C GLN A 498 -12.32 -12.73 2.73
N ASP A 499 -11.23 -12.93 1.99
CA ASP A 499 -11.18 -13.79 0.81
C ASP A 499 -11.24 -15.29 1.14
N TYR A 500 -10.82 -15.71 2.34
CA TYR A 500 -10.69 -17.14 2.67
C TYR A 500 -11.73 -17.66 3.67
N PHE A 501 -12.45 -16.77 4.37
CA PHE A 501 -13.46 -17.19 5.34
C PHE A 501 -14.69 -17.79 4.64
N PRO A 502 -15.10 -19.05 4.89
CA PRO A 502 -16.27 -19.67 4.29
C PRO A 502 -17.57 -18.91 4.61
N GLN A 503 -17.97 -17.99 3.74
CA GLN A 503 -18.98 -16.99 4.07
C GLN A 503 -20.37 -17.59 4.31
N LYS A 504 -20.74 -18.64 3.56
CA LYS A 504 -22.02 -19.34 3.77
C LYS A 504 -22.07 -20.12 5.07
N ALA A 505 -20.93 -20.54 5.62
CA ALA A 505 -20.92 -21.17 6.93
C ALA A 505 -21.35 -20.17 8.02
N PHE A 506 -21.02 -18.89 7.87
CA PHE A 506 -21.46 -17.85 8.81
C PHE A 506 -22.98 -17.77 8.94
N GLU A 507 -23.74 -18.18 7.92
CA GLU A 507 -25.20 -18.18 7.94
C GLU A 507 -25.81 -19.22 8.89
N TYR A 508 -25.04 -20.23 9.31
CA TYR A 508 -25.46 -21.23 10.30
C TYR A 508 -25.46 -20.70 11.73
N LEU A 509 -24.91 -19.51 11.98
CA LEU A 509 -25.06 -18.83 13.27
C LEU A 509 -26.51 -18.37 13.46
N ASN A 510 -26.99 -18.46 14.69
CA ASN A 510 -28.22 -17.75 15.05
C ASN A 510 -27.98 -16.23 15.05
N GLU A 511 -29.06 -15.45 14.88
CA GLU A 511 -29.00 -13.99 14.78
C GLU A 511 -28.39 -13.32 16.02
N GLU A 512 -28.58 -13.88 17.21
CA GLU A 512 -27.98 -13.35 18.44
C GLU A 512 -26.43 -13.45 18.40
N ALA A 513 -25.91 -14.61 17.99
CA ALA A 513 -24.49 -14.86 17.84
C ALA A 513 -23.88 -13.99 16.72
N LYS A 514 -24.55 -13.88 15.56
CA LYS A 514 -24.12 -12.98 14.46
C LYS A 514 -23.98 -11.55 14.97
N ASN A 515 -25.03 -11.01 15.60
CA ASN A 515 -25.03 -9.64 16.10
C ASN A 515 -23.96 -9.40 17.16
N SER A 516 -23.75 -10.35 18.06
CA SER A 516 -22.70 -10.29 19.09
C SER A 516 -21.29 -10.24 18.49
N LEU A 517 -21.02 -11.08 17.48
CA LEU A 517 -19.73 -11.12 16.79
C LEU A 517 -19.48 -9.85 15.97
N LEU A 518 -20.48 -9.38 15.22
CA LEU A 518 -20.38 -8.13 14.45
C LEU A 518 -20.15 -6.92 15.36
N ALA A 519 -20.81 -6.87 16.52
CA ALA A 519 -20.58 -5.82 17.51
C ALA A 519 -19.16 -5.84 18.07
N LYS A 520 -18.61 -7.02 18.36
CA LYS A 520 -17.21 -7.19 18.82
C LYS A 520 -16.21 -6.80 17.74
N ALA A 521 -16.42 -7.23 16.51
CA ALA A 521 -15.58 -6.85 15.37
C ALA A 521 -15.55 -5.33 15.19
N LYS A 522 -16.73 -4.69 15.20
CA LYS A 522 -16.85 -3.23 15.14
C LYS A 522 -16.14 -2.53 16.30
N ALA A 523 -16.23 -3.07 17.52
CA ALA A 523 -15.52 -2.52 18.68
C ALA A 523 -13.98 -2.64 18.56
N MET A 524 -13.49 -3.57 17.74
CA MET A 524 -12.07 -3.74 17.40
C MET A 524 -11.68 -3.00 16.11
N ASN A 525 -12.54 -2.12 15.58
CA ASN A 525 -12.36 -1.46 14.28
C ASN A 525 -12.13 -2.43 13.11
N PHE A 526 -12.69 -3.64 13.20
CA PHE A 526 -12.67 -4.64 12.14
C PHE A 526 -14.02 -4.67 11.42
N GLU A 527 -14.02 -4.40 10.13
CA GLU A 527 -15.21 -4.50 9.28
C GLU A 527 -15.32 -5.92 8.71
N VAL A 528 -16.43 -6.60 9.02
CA VAL A 528 -16.68 -7.96 8.53
C VAL A 528 -17.33 -7.87 7.15
N VAL A 529 -16.50 -7.97 6.11
CA VAL A 529 -16.93 -8.07 4.71
C VAL A 529 -16.39 -9.38 4.16
N PHE A 530 -17.28 -10.33 3.86
CA PHE A 530 -16.85 -11.60 3.27
C PHE A 530 -16.69 -11.50 1.75
N ASN A 531 -15.74 -12.24 1.21
CA ASN A 531 -15.46 -12.26 -0.23
C ASN A 531 -15.04 -13.65 -0.75
N ALA A 532 -15.23 -14.72 0.03
CA ALA A 532 -14.80 -16.06 -0.33
C ALA A 532 -15.51 -16.62 -1.56
N ASP A 533 -16.80 -16.33 -1.75
CA ASP A 533 -17.54 -16.80 -2.93
C ASP A 533 -16.95 -16.20 -4.21
N ASN A 534 -16.60 -14.92 -4.19
CA ASN A 534 -15.95 -14.25 -5.32
C ASN A 534 -14.52 -14.74 -5.52
N TYR A 535 -13.79 -15.02 -4.44
CA TYR A 535 -12.46 -15.62 -4.54
C TYR A 535 -12.51 -17.00 -5.21
N LEU A 536 -13.49 -17.83 -4.87
CA LEU A 536 -13.68 -19.11 -5.54
C LEU A 536 -14.09 -18.95 -7.01
N LYS A 537 -14.98 -17.99 -7.34
CA LYS A 537 -15.29 -17.66 -8.75
C LYS A 537 -14.05 -17.23 -9.53
N PHE A 538 -13.18 -16.41 -8.94
CA PHE A 538 -11.89 -16.09 -9.55
C PHE A 538 -11.08 -17.38 -9.85
N LEU A 539 -11.00 -18.32 -8.90
CA LEU A 539 -10.25 -19.56 -9.11
C LEU A 539 -10.85 -20.39 -10.25
N THR A 540 -12.17 -20.57 -10.27
CA THR A 540 -12.84 -21.53 -11.15
C THR A 540 -13.25 -20.96 -12.50
N GLU A 541 -13.64 -19.69 -12.56
CA GLU A 541 -14.18 -19.04 -13.76
C GLU A 541 -13.13 -18.18 -14.50
N GLU A 542 -12.05 -17.76 -13.84
CA GLU A 542 -11.02 -16.91 -14.47
C GLU A 542 -9.65 -17.60 -14.51
N LEU A 543 -9.13 -18.01 -13.35
CA LEU A 543 -7.78 -18.55 -13.25
C LEU A 543 -7.66 -19.93 -13.89
N LYS A 544 -8.55 -20.88 -13.56
CA LYS A 544 -8.51 -22.22 -14.16
C LYS A 544 -8.62 -22.18 -15.68
N PRO A 545 -9.56 -21.46 -16.31
CA PRO A 545 -9.61 -21.33 -17.76
C PRO A 545 -8.34 -20.73 -18.38
N TYR A 546 -7.70 -19.78 -17.69
CA TYR A 546 -6.40 -19.26 -18.11
C TYR A 546 -5.31 -20.35 -18.08
N ILE A 547 -5.23 -21.14 -17.01
CA ILE A 547 -4.25 -22.22 -16.88
C ILE A 547 -4.48 -23.30 -17.93
N ASP A 548 -5.71 -23.76 -18.10
CA ASP A 548 -6.12 -24.79 -19.07
C ASP A 548 -5.74 -24.42 -20.51
N LYS A 549 -5.82 -23.13 -20.84
CA LYS A 549 -5.47 -22.59 -22.15
C LYS A 549 -3.96 -22.34 -22.34
N THR A 550 -3.25 -22.03 -21.26
CA THR A 550 -1.87 -21.53 -21.33
C THR A 550 -0.84 -22.64 -21.15
N TYR A 551 -1.16 -23.67 -20.37
CA TYR A 551 -0.23 -24.74 -20.01
C TYR A 551 -0.75 -26.10 -20.47
N ALA A 552 0.17 -27.04 -20.70
CA ALA A 552 -0.15 -28.42 -21.06
C ALA A 552 -0.70 -29.22 -19.86
N VAL A 553 -1.93 -28.94 -19.46
CA VAL A 553 -2.58 -29.59 -18.30
C VAL A 553 -3.74 -30.48 -18.71
N LYS A 554 -4.08 -31.44 -17.85
CA LYS A 554 -5.37 -32.14 -17.87
C LYS A 554 -6.42 -31.19 -17.29
N THR A 555 -7.54 -31.03 -17.98
CA THR A 555 -8.51 -29.96 -17.69
C THR A 555 -9.76 -30.46 -16.96
N ASP A 556 -9.90 -31.78 -16.81
CA ASP A 556 -11.01 -32.42 -16.12
C ASP A 556 -10.83 -32.39 -14.59
N ARG A 557 -11.91 -32.74 -13.89
CA ARG A 557 -12.03 -32.68 -12.44
C ARG A 557 -11.07 -33.65 -11.75
N GLU A 558 -10.95 -34.87 -12.28
CA GLU A 558 -10.18 -35.97 -11.70
C GLU A 558 -8.68 -35.64 -11.56
N HIS A 559 -8.22 -34.60 -12.26
CA HIS A 559 -6.83 -34.14 -12.27
C HIS A 559 -6.66 -32.69 -11.77
N THR A 560 -7.70 -32.13 -11.15
CA THR A 560 -7.71 -30.78 -10.60
C THR A 560 -7.89 -30.85 -9.08
N PHE A 561 -6.94 -30.27 -8.35
CA PHE A 561 -6.82 -30.37 -6.88
C PHE A 561 -6.63 -29.01 -6.23
N VAL A 562 -6.98 -28.86 -4.95
CA VAL A 562 -6.82 -27.61 -4.19
C VAL A 562 -6.15 -27.84 -2.83
N ALA A 563 -5.32 -26.91 -2.37
CA ALA A 563 -4.67 -27.05 -1.07
C ALA A 563 -4.28 -25.71 -0.43
N GLY A 564 -4.15 -25.73 0.89
CA GLY A 564 -3.63 -24.62 1.66
C GLY A 564 -3.48 -24.96 3.14
N SER A 565 -2.89 -24.05 3.92
CA SER A 565 -2.87 -24.17 5.38
C SER A 565 -3.72 -23.12 6.07
N SER A 566 -4.12 -23.38 7.32
CA SER A 566 -4.80 -22.37 8.13
C SER A 566 -6.11 -21.93 7.47
N MET A 567 -6.32 -20.63 7.28
CA MET A 567 -7.41 -20.09 6.45
C MET A 567 -7.38 -20.64 5.01
N GLY A 568 -6.19 -20.91 4.45
CA GLY A 568 -6.01 -21.58 3.17
C GLY A 568 -6.58 -23.01 3.17
N GLY A 569 -6.49 -23.72 4.30
CA GLY A 569 -7.14 -25.03 4.47
C GLY A 569 -8.67 -24.91 4.54
N LEU A 570 -9.18 -23.87 5.21
CA LEU A 570 -10.62 -23.59 5.25
C LEU A 570 -11.21 -23.31 3.86
N ILE A 571 -10.58 -22.42 3.08
CA ILE A 571 -11.05 -22.09 1.73
C ILE A 571 -10.88 -23.28 0.76
N SER A 572 -9.90 -24.18 0.99
CA SER A 572 -9.77 -25.43 0.21
C SER A 572 -10.92 -26.40 0.49
N MET A 573 -11.32 -26.55 1.76
CA MET A 573 -12.50 -27.33 2.14
C MET A 573 -13.77 -26.72 1.55
N TYR A 574 -13.90 -25.40 1.63
CA TYR A 574 -15.04 -24.66 1.08
C TYR A 574 -15.12 -24.81 -0.44
N ALA A 575 -13.99 -24.72 -1.15
CA ALA A 575 -13.92 -24.92 -2.60
C ALA A 575 -14.45 -26.30 -3.04
N MET A 576 -14.12 -27.37 -2.29
CA MET A 576 -14.62 -28.71 -2.58
C MET A 576 -16.12 -28.86 -2.33
N CYS A 577 -16.68 -28.12 -1.38
CA CYS A 577 -18.12 -28.13 -1.09
C CYS A 577 -18.90 -27.33 -2.14
N GLU A 578 -18.33 -26.22 -2.61
CA GLU A 578 -18.98 -25.28 -3.51
C GLU A 578 -18.81 -25.61 -4.99
N TYR A 579 -17.67 -26.21 -5.37
CA TYR A 579 -17.33 -26.56 -6.75
C TYR A 579 -16.84 -28.02 -6.88
N PRO A 580 -17.62 -29.02 -6.41
CA PRO A 580 -17.25 -30.43 -6.51
C PRO A 580 -17.16 -30.94 -7.96
N GLU A 581 -17.75 -30.23 -8.92
CA GLU A 581 -17.57 -30.51 -10.34
C GLU A 581 -16.20 -30.06 -10.88
N VAL A 582 -15.48 -29.18 -10.17
CA VAL A 582 -14.18 -28.64 -10.58
C VAL A 582 -13.03 -29.35 -9.88
N PHE A 583 -13.13 -29.61 -8.58
CA PHE A 583 -12.05 -30.17 -7.77
C PHE A 583 -12.36 -31.60 -7.32
N SER A 584 -11.44 -32.54 -7.54
CA SER A 584 -11.59 -33.93 -7.09
C SER A 584 -10.94 -34.22 -5.73
N ALA A 585 -9.98 -33.41 -5.28
CA ALA A 585 -9.40 -33.59 -3.96
C ALA A 585 -8.85 -32.30 -3.34
N ALA A 586 -8.86 -32.26 -2.01
CA ALA A 586 -8.28 -31.17 -1.24
C ALA A 586 -7.30 -31.62 -0.15
N ALA A 587 -6.27 -30.80 0.09
CA ALA A 587 -5.39 -30.89 1.25
C ALA A 587 -5.52 -29.65 2.14
N CYS A 588 -6.07 -29.86 3.34
CA CYS A 588 -6.43 -28.85 4.32
C CYS A 588 -5.51 -28.96 5.55
N ILE A 589 -4.35 -28.30 5.48
CA ILE A 589 -3.24 -28.49 6.43
C ILE A 589 -3.38 -27.51 7.62
N SER A 590 -3.30 -27.97 8.86
CA SER A 590 -3.50 -27.11 10.05
C SER A 590 -4.71 -26.17 9.92
N THR A 591 -5.86 -26.72 9.52
CA THR A 591 -7.05 -25.92 9.16
C THR A 591 -7.51 -25.03 10.30
N HIS A 592 -7.73 -23.72 10.03
CA HIS A 592 -8.01 -22.72 11.06
C HIS A 592 -9.46 -22.73 11.55
N TRP A 593 -9.89 -23.80 12.21
CA TRP A 593 -11.29 -24.01 12.62
C TRP A 593 -11.87 -22.89 13.50
N GLU A 594 -11.04 -22.19 14.27
CA GLU A 594 -11.47 -21.07 15.10
C GLU A 594 -12.07 -19.92 14.28
N GLY A 595 -11.66 -19.74 13.01
CA GLY A 595 -12.13 -18.70 12.09
C GLY A 595 -11.79 -17.26 12.50
N ILE A 596 -11.52 -17.02 13.79
CA ILE A 596 -11.11 -15.77 14.42
C ILE A 596 -9.99 -16.06 15.42
N VAL A 597 -9.40 -15.02 16.02
CA VAL A 597 -8.35 -15.17 17.03
C VAL A 597 -8.89 -16.00 18.22
N PRO A 598 -8.22 -17.08 18.67
CA PRO A 598 -8.71 -18.05 19.67
C PRO A 598 -8.96 -17.53 21.10
N THR A 599 -9.05 -16.21 21.31
CA THR A 599 -9.17 -15.59 22.64
C THR A 599 -10.58 -15.60 23.22
N THR A 600 -11.59 -16.08 22.50
CA THR A 600 -12.98 -16.08 22.95
C THR A 600 -13.36 -17.40 23.60
N LYS A 601 -13.62 -17.40 24.93
CA LYS A 601 -14.36 -18.51 25.56
C LYS A 601 -15.70 -18.69 24.84
N ASN A 602 -16.02 -19.93 24.45
CA ASN A 602 -17.23 -20.31 23.70
C ASN A 602 -17.32 -19.67 22.30
N ASN A 603 -16.32 -19.89 21.45
CA ASN A 603 -16.37 -19.49 20.05
C ASN A 603 -17.40 -20.35 19.28
N PRO A 604 -18.50 -19.78 18.73
CA PRO A 604 -19.50 -20.56 18.00
C PRO A 604 -19.13 -20.81 16.52
N ILE A 605 -18.06 -20.18 16.01
CA ILE A 605 -17.66 -20.26 14.61
C ILE A 605 -17.30 -21.68 14.15
N PRO A 606 -16.48 -22.47 14.87
CA PRO A 606 -16.14 -23.84 14.44
C PRO A 606 -17.36 -24.70 14.13
N ASP A 607 -18.39 -24.66 14.97
CA ASP A 607 -19.63 -25.42 14.80
C ASP A 607 -20.33 -25.09 13.49
N THR A 608 -20.23 -23.84 13.03
CA THR A 608 -20.82 -23.41 11.77
C THR A 608 -20.09 -24.00 10.57
N PHE A 609 -18.76 -24.12 10.63
CA PHE A 609 -17.97 -24.79 9.60
C PHE A 609 -18.31 -26.28 9.54
N PHE A 610 -18.47 -26.92 10.69
CA PHE A 610 -18.82 -28.34 10.77
C PHE A 610 -20.24 -28.62 10.27
N ALA A 611 -21.22 -27.79 10.63
CA ALA A 611 -22.58 -27.89 10.14
C ALA A 611 -22.65 -27.68 8.61
N TYR A 612 -22.02 -26.62 8.13
CA TYR A 612 -21.91 -26.34 6.70
C TYR A 612 -21.26 -27.52 5.94
N MET A 613 -20.12 -28.01 6.42
CA MET A 613 -19.41 -29.13 5.81
C MET A 613 -20.28 -30.39 5.79
N SER A 614 -20.94 -30.73 6.90
CA SER A 614 -21.84 -31.88 6.97
C SER A 614 -22.93 -31.86 5.90
N ASP A 615 -23.49 -30.68 5.61
CA ASP A 615 -24.57 -30.52 4.64
C ASP A 615 -24.05 -30.55 3.18
N HIS A 616 -22.82 -30.08 2.94
CA HIS A 616 -22.32 -29.83 1.59
C HIS A 616 -21.19 -30.77 1.14
N LEU A 617 -20.77 -31.74 1.95
CA LEU A 617 -19.73 -32.69 1.54
C LEU A 617 -20.10 -33.41 0.23
N PRO A 618 -19.17 -33.46 -0.75
CA PRO A 618 -19.42 -34.15 -2.01
C PRO A 618 -19.30 -35.67 -1.84
N SER A 619 -19.60 -36.41 -2.92
CA SER A 619 -19.64 -37.87 -2.89
C SER A 619 -18.26 -38.49 -2.60
N PRO A 620 -18.15 -39.42 -1.64
CA PRO A 620 -16.89 -40.15 -1.35
C PRO A 620 -16.43 -41.02 -2.53
N GLU A 621 -17.31 -41.38 -3.47
CA GLU A 621 -16.95 -42.19 -4.63
C GLU A 621 -16.02 -41.44 -5.60
N THR A 622 -16.06 -40.10 -5.58
CA THR A 622 -15.39 -39.25 -6.57
C THR A 622 -14.48 -38.20 -5.96
N HIS A 623 -14.48 -38.03 -4.64
CA HIS A 623 -13.72 -36.97 -3.97
C HIS A 623 -12.82 -37.52 -2.88
N ARG A 624 -11.67 -36.87 -2.66
CA ARG A 624 -10.75 -37.18 -1.57
C ARG A 624 -10.45 -35.95 -0.71
N PHE A 625 -10.29 -36.16 0.60
CA PHE A 625 -9.92 -35.09 1.52
C PHE A 625 -8.77 -35.51 2.42
N TYR A 626 -7.77 -34.64 2.53
CA TYR A 626 -6.71 -34.75 3.50
C TYR A 626 -6.80 -33.58 4.48
N PHE A 627 -6.85 -33.89 5.76
CA PHE A 627 -6.68 -32.95 6.86
C PHE A 627 -5.45 -33.33 7.68
N ASP A 628 -4.82 -32.32 8.28
CA ASP A 628 -3.92 -32.54 9.39
C ASP A 628 -3.92 -31.38 10.38
N TYR A 629 -3.31 -31.61 11.54
CA TYR A 629 -3.12 -30.62 12.58
C TYR A 629 -1.92 -30.97 13.47
N GLY A 630 -1.25 -29.94 13.99
CA GLY A 630 -0.23 -30.05 15.03
C GLY A 630 -0.81 -30.00 16.45
N THR A 631 0.05 -29.77 17.44
CA THR A 631 -0.36 -29.61 18.85
C THR A 631 0.25 -28.40 19.54
N GLU A 632 1.06 -27.61 18.85
CA GLU A 632 1.78 -26.47 19.45
C GLU A 632 1.34 -25.13 18.86
N THR A 633 1.58 -24.04 19.58
CA THR A 633 1.27 -22.66 19.16
C THR A 633 -0.21 -22.46 18.82
N LEU A 634 -0.58 -22.09 17.59
CA LEU A 634 -1.97 -21.97 17.19
C LEU A 634 -2.63 -23.34 16.94
N ASP A 635 -1.87 -24.36 16.56
CA ASP A 635 -2.41 -25.71 16.33
C ASP A 635 -2.90 -26.39 17.61
N GLN A 636 -2.47 -25.92 18.80
CA GLN A 636 -2.90 -26.49 20.08
C GLN A 636 -4.43 -26.47 20.29
N TYR A 637 -5.14 -25.58 19.57
CA TYR A 637 -6.59 -25.44 19.64
C TYR A 637 -7.34 -26.41 18.71
N TYR A 638 -6.66 -27.13 17.80
CA TYR A 638 -7.31 -27.98 16.79
C TYR A 638 -7.62 -29.43 17.21
N PRO A 639 -6.87 -30.08 18.13
CA PRO A 639 -7.14 -31.47 18.51
C PRO A 639 -8.57 -31.72 19.00
N GLN A 640 -9.22 -30.73 19.63
CA GLN A 640 -10.60 -30.85 20.11
C GLN A 640 -11.63 -31.04 18.98
N TYR A 641 -11.29 -30.64 17.75
CA TYR A 641 -12.19 -30.71 16.59
C TYR A 641 -12.01 -31.99 15.77
N ALA A 642 -10.91 -32.71 15.95
CA ALA A 642 -10.53 -33.82 15.08
C ALA A 642 -11.61 -34.91 15.00
N SER A 643 -12.15 -35.33 16.14
CA SER A 643 -13.19 -36.35 16.20
C SER A 643 -14.52 -35.92 15.58
N ILE A 644 -14.82 -34.61 15.60
CA ILE A 644 -16.01 -34.04 14.96
C ILE A 644 -15.85 -34.13 13.43
N VAL A 645 -14.69 -33.71 12.91
CA VAL A 645 -14.38 -33.81 11.48
C VAL A 645 -14.44 -35.27 11.01
N ASP A 646 -13.79 -36.18 11.74
CA ASP A 646 -13.82 -37.62 11.41
C ASP A 646 -15.25 -38.17 11.37
N THR A 647 -16.07 -37.81 12.36
CA THR A 647 -17.47 -38.25 12.42
C THR A 647 -18.28 -37.77 11.23
N ILE A 648 -18.07 -36.52 10.77
CA ILE A 648 -18.77 -35.95 9.60
C ILE A 648 -18.43 -36.75 8.33
N PHE A 649 -17.14 -36.99 8.09
CA PHE A 649 -16.68 -37.73 6.91
C PHE A 649 -17.13 -39.20 6.93
N MET A 650 -17.00 -39.88 8.08
CA MET A 650 -17.46 -41.27 8.22
C MET A 650 -18.97 -41.41 8.01
N LYS A 651 -19.78 -40.48 8.54
CA LYS A 651 -21.25 -40.48 8.31
C LYS A 651 -21.62 -40.32 6.84
N LYS A 652 -20.81 -39.60 6.06
CA LYS A 652 -21.01 -39.42 4.61
C LYS A 652 -20.52 -40.64 3.79
N GLY A 653 -19.80 -41.57 4.40
CA GLY A 653 -19.30 -42.79 3.76
C GLY A 653 -17.84 -42.70 3.27
N TYR A 654 -17.08 -41.71 3.73
CA TYR A 654 -15.63 -41.69 3.50
C TYR A 654 -14.93 -42.75 4.35
N THR A 655 -13.80 -43.24 3.85
CA THR A 655 -12.96 -44.29 4.43
C THR A 655 -11.49 -43.87 4.33
N ASP A 656 -10.58 -44.64 4.91
CA ASP A 656 -9.13 -44.36 4.84
C ASP A 656 -8.57 -44.31 3.40
N ALA A 657 -9.31 -44.84 2.41
CA ALA A 657 -8.95 -44.78 1.00
C ALA A 657 -9.14 -43.38 0.38
N ASN A 658 -10.09 -42.59 0.88
CA ASN A 658 -10.46 -41.28 0.33
C ASN A 658 -10.55 -40.17 1.37
N TYR A 659 -10.23 -40.45 2.63
CA TYR A 659 -10.16 -39.47 3.70
C TYR A 659 -9.00 -39.75 4.65
N ARG A 660 -8.31 -38.69 5.09
CA ARG A 660 -7.32 -38.75 6.18
C ARG A 660 -7.45 -37.51 7.05
N ASN A 661 -7.21 -37.67 8.36
CA ASN A 661 -7.10 -36.57 9.31
C ASN A 661 -5.99 -36.90 10.32
N LEU A 662 -4.80 -36.32 10.12
CA LEU A 662 -3.59 -36.77 10.80
C LEU A 662 -3.11 -35.78 11.88
N LYS A 663 -2.83 -36.30 13.07
CA LYS A 663 -2.22 -35.57 14.17
C LYS A 663 -0.69 -35.62 14.09
N PHE A 664 -0.04 -34.48 14.27
CA PHE A 664 1.42 -34.37 14.37
C PHE A 664 1.84 -33.75 15.71
N GLU A 665 2.24 -34.61 16.64
CA GLU A 665 2.67 -34.18 17.97
C GLU A 665 3.90 -33.25 17.91
N GLY A 666 3.85 -32.12 18.62
CA GLY A 666 4.91 -31.12 18.67
C GLY A 666 5.00 -30.21 17.43
N ALA A 667 4.15 -30.40 16.42
CA ALA A 667 4.12 -29.53 15.26
C ALA A 667 3.41 -28.20 15.59
N ASN A 668 4.04 -27.08 15.22
CA ASN A 668 3.51 -25.73 15.38
C ASN A 668 2.83 -25.22 14.10
N HIS A 669 2.18 -24.06 14.17
CA HIS A 669 1.45 -23.46 13.04
C HIS A 669 2.39 -22.58 12.20
N SER A 670 3.25 -23.20 11.40
CA SER A 670 4.25 -22.47 10.58
C SER A 670 4.62 -23.21 9.30
N GLU A 671 5.15 -22.47 8.31
CA GLU A 671 5.67 -23.04 7.07
C GLU A 671 6.77 -24.08 7.33
N ASN A 672 7.61 -23.83 8.34
CA ASN A 672 8.66 -24.75 8.76
C ASN A 672 8.15 -26.10 9.29
N ALA A 673 6.94 -26.14 9.86
CA ALA A 673 6.30 -27.40 10.27
C ALA A 673 5.60 -28.06 9.08
N TRP A 674 4.86 -27.30 8.27
CA TRP A 674 4.14 -27.82 7.11
C TRP A 674 5.07 -28.47 6.09
N GLN A 675 6.22 -27.84 5.78
CA GLN A 675 7.19 -28.39 4.82
C GLN A 675 7.70 -29.80 5.21
N LYS A 676 7.78 -30.12 6.51
CA LYS A 676 8.28 -31.42 6.99
C LYS A 676 7.32 -32.56 6.67
N ARG A 677 6.04 -32.26 6.51
CA ARG A 677 4.96 -33.25 6.30
C ARG A 677 4.23 -33.11 4.97
N LEU A 678 4.57 -32.11 4.14
CA LEU A 678 3.94 -31.83 2.85
C LEU A 678 3.96 -33.02 1.87
N HIS A 679 4.94 -33.91 2.00
CA HIS A 679 5.02 -35.11 1.17
C HIS A 679 3.82 -36.07 1.36
N ILE A 680 3.17 -36.04 2.52
CA ILE A 680 2.04 -36.91 2.85
C ILE A 680 0.78 -36.51 2.06
N PRO A 681 0.27 -35.25 2.13
CA PRO A 681 -0.86 -34.84 1.32
C PRO A 681 -0.57 -34.94 -0.17
N PHE A 682 0.64 -34.60 -0.64
CA PHE A 682 0.95 -34.72 -2.07
C PHE A 682 0.83 -36.16 -2.55
N THR A 683 1.35 -37.13 -1.79
CA THR A 683 1.22 -38.56 -2.12
C THR A 683 -0.24 -39.00 -2.11
N PHE A 684 -1.05 -38.51 -1.17
CA PHE A 684 -2.47 -38.87 -1.07
C PHE A 684 -3.34 -38.27 -2.18
N LEU A 685 -3.07 -37.03 -2.59
CA LEU A 685 -3.83 -36.36 -3.64
C LEU A 685 -3.48 -36.89 -5.04
N LEU A 686 -2.18 -37.06 -5.29
CA LEU A 686 -1.57 -37.27 -6.61
C LEU A 686 -1.05 -38.70 -6.80
N GLU A 687 -1.58 -39.68 -6.07
CA GLU A 687 -1.18 -41.08 -6.16
C GLU A 687 -1.22 -41.59 -7.62
N LYS A 688 -0.26 -42.45 -7.98
CA LYS A 688 -0.11 -42.96 -9.34
C LYS A 688 -1.14 -43.98 -9.74
#